data_AF-A0A1V2LTR2-F1
#
_entry.id   AF-A0A1V2LTR2-F1
#
_cell.length_a   1.000
_cell.length_b   1.000
_cell.length_c   1.000
_cell.angle_alpha   90.00
_cell.angle_beta   90.00
_cell.angle_gamma   90.00
#
_symmetry.space_group_name_H-M   'P 1'
#
loop_
_entity.id
_entity.type
_entity.pdbx_description
1 polymer ?
#
loop_
_entity_poly.entity_id
_entity_poly.type
_entity_poly.pdbx_seq_one_letter_code
_entity_poly.pdbx_strand_id
1 'polypeptide(L)'
;MAKFEFVSPSSSIMSEADRLFRVALTDYESKNYKKALASVDKILKKAPHHSPTIALKALIVCFYHPNQPESKDVNALVTLSEETLAECQSLIERASEYDPKNSIAAHLSALYYRQIKDYAKAAHYYTVAYSNNPYNKAILRDLSSCLSQLRKFPLLTKTRFDYLQAEPGYRQNYSTTAMAYDLNGEYESAIKICEQIEEIIKDKLIEEDMVENSEAIIYKATLYIKLEQYEKALEYIDQQLDRTDKFRCYDTFGLLEMKYELLLKLGKYNEGQLVIRQLLIKNPDNIDYYRDLFKCLQIEDNVDLKLKVLTKLAKFYPRSDLPKYLPLTFLKGELFESHLDAYMSGLFKRGVPSAFNAIKTLYKEKDHPQIILKVAEKYESSEKDPLNLTWIKYFVSQHYYRLGDYENSMKKINEAIQITPTLIELYMYKARILKHQGRLADAANEMNTARRMDLQDRFVNTKTVKYYFRANMIEEAIKTASLFTKNDEEPTGVKDLHQVQACWFIAEYAEALARLFKEKLSLFQELEKKEPSATANDDGGNQDDDEINIHLIKKQVSAYLGLSLQRFFSIFSIYEEYYDDQFDFHFYAFRKGTFRAYHETIQWSDELFHQPFIGRIYSDVMTLLQYTVENKDLLERALDLSTTTTRRSKKDKKDEIKWKESMLKYNKVYDSDSLATQLVENIVLKKDYSRIEKIENLIKVQNPSGKPETIDFLNGQFNYDLIEGRYVVALASLRKVKELARGGGPTAERAKLVLDEMTRKLHKFIDAPSDDPKIQSLQKIVKLGLMRN
;
A
#
# COMPACT_ATOMS: atom_id res chain seq x y z
N MET A 1 -27.48 -7.38 2.77
CA MET A 1 -28.17 -7.43 4.08
C MET A 1 -29.10 -8.63 4.07
N ALA A 2 -28.87 -9.59 4.97
CA ALA A 2 -29.82 -10.69 5.17
C ALA A 2 -31.08 -10.15 5.84
N LYS A 3 -32.26 -10.60 5.40
CA LYS A 3 -33.50 -10.37 6.14
C LYS A 3 -33.35 -11.03 7.52
N PHE A 4 -33.76 -10.33 8.59
CA PHE A 4 -33.80 -10.90 9.93
C PHE A 4 -34.89 -11.97 9.98
N GLU A 5 -34.52 -13.25 9.87
CA GLU A 5 -35.44 -14.37 10.09
C GLU A 5 -35.50 -14.68 11.59
N PHE A 6 -36.55 -14.19 12.24
CA PHE A 6 -36.88 -14.54 13.61
C PHE A 6 -37.65 -15.86 13.64
N VAL A 7 -37.05 -16.92 14.18
CA VAL A 7 -37.83 -18.07 14.65
C VAL A 7 -38.28 -17.76 16.08
N SER A 8 -39.59 -17.62 16.29
CA SER A 8 -40.18 -17.29 17.59
C SER A 8 -40.42 -18.52 18.46
N PRO A 9 -40.24 -18.44 19.79
CA PRO A 9 -41.07 -19.20 20.72
C PRO A 9 -42.50 -18.62 20.70
N SER A 10 -43.50 -19.51 20.75
CA SER A 10 -44.96 -19.27 20.85
C SER A 10 -45.45 -17.84 21.13
N SER A 11 -46.34 -17.35 20.26
CA SER A 11 -46.92 -16.01 20.16
C SER A 11 -47.86 -15.55 21.30
N SER A 12 -47.77 -16.06 22.52
CA SER A 12 -48.80 -15.80 23.55
C SER A 12 -48.45 -14.78 24.64
N ILE A 13 -47.23 -14.24 24.74
CA ILE A 13 -46.89 -13.16 25.71
C ILE A 13 -45.77 -12.27 25.14
N MET A 14 -46.09 -11.29 24.27
CA MET A 14 -45.13 -10.24 23.86
C MET A 14 -45.48 -8.92 24.56
N SER A 15 -44.48 -8.25 25.14
CA SER A 15 -44.69 -6.95 25.79
C SER A 15 -45.02 -5.85 24.77
N GLU A 16 -45.69 -4.77 25.21
CA GLU A 16 -45.93 -3.59 24.35
C GLU A 16 -44.61 -3.00 23.82
N ALA A 17 -43.56 -3.02 24.65
CA ALA A 17 -42.22 -2.57 24.30
C ALA A 17 -41.60 -3.42 23.18
N ASP A 18 -41.74 -4.76 23.21
CA ASP A 18 -41.25 -5.65 22.16
C ASP A 18 -41.94 -5.41 20.81
N ARG A 19 -43.25 -5.15 20.82
CA ARG A 19 -44.01 -4.85 19.61
C ARG A 19 -43.55 -3.54 18.99
N LEU A 20 -43.38 -2.48 19.80
CA LEU A 20 -42.91 -1.18 19.34
C LEU A 20 -41.44 -1.25 18.88
N PHE A 21 -40.61 -2.05 19.54
CA PHE A 21 -39.22 -2.29 19.16
C PHE A 21 -39.12 -2.89 17.75
N ARG A 22 -39.95 -3.87 17.39
CA ARG A 22 -39.95 -4.44 16.04
C ARG A 22 -40.24 -3.41 14.95
N VAL A 23 -41.16 -2.48 15.21
CA VAL A 23 -41.45 -1.38 14.27
C VAL A 23 -40.23 -0.47 14.13
N ALA A 24 -39.58 -0.10 15.23
CA ALA A 24 -38.38 0.71 15.21
C ALA A 24 -37.22 -0.01 14.47
N LEU A 25 -37.11 -1.33 14.62
CA LEU A 25 -36.12 -2.14 13.91
C LEU A 25 -36.38 -2.16 12.39
N THR A 26 -37.64 -2.31 11.96
CA THR A 26 -38.00 -2.22 10.53
C THR A 26 -37.71 -0.83 9.94
N ASP A 27 -37.95 0.25 10.71
CA ASP A 27 -37.59 1.60 10.30
C ASP A 27 -36.06 1.75 10.15
N TYR A 28 -35.27 1.13 11.03
CA TYR A 28 -33.81 1.07 10.90
C TYR A 28 -33.38 0.28 9.65
N GLU A 29 -33.94 -0.90 9.40
CA GLU A 29 -33.64 -1.72 8.20
C GLU A 29 -33.96 -0.97 6.90
N SER A 30 -35.01 -0.13 6.94
CA SER A 30 -35.41 0.73 5.82
C SER A 30 -34.55 2.00 5.70
N LYS A 31 -33.48 2.14 6.50
CA LYS A 31 -32.58 3.31 6.57
C LYS A 31 -33.27 4.62 6.99
N ASN A 32 -34.43 4.54 7.64
CA ASN A 32 -35.15 5.71 8.16
C ASN A 32 -34.64 6.10 9.56
N TYR A 33 -33.35 6.40 9.69
CA TYR A 33 -32.67 6.54 10.99
C TYR A 33 -33.29 7.59 11.91
N LYS A 34 -33.69 8.76 11.38
CA LYS A 34 -34.35 9.81 12.18
C LYS A 34 -35.68 9.34 12.80
N LYS A 35 -36.47 8.59 12.04
CA LYS A 35 -37.77 8.04 12.50
C LYS A 35 -37.55 6.89 13.48
N ALA A 36 -36.57 6.03 13.22
CA ALA A 36 -36.19 4.95 14.12
C ALA A 36 -35.71 5.49 15.47
N LEU A 37 -34.87 6.53 15.48
CA LEU A 37 -34.37 7.17 16.70
C LEU A 37 -35.52 7.75 17.55
N ALA A 38 -36.44 8.49 16.92
CA ALA A 38 -37.60 9.04 17.61
C ALA A 38 -38.51 7.95 18.23
N SER A 39 -38.65 6.81 17.54
CA SER A 39 -39.41 5.65 18.04
C SER A 39 -38.71 4.99 19.22
N VAL A 40 -37.39 4.81 19.14
CA VAL A 40 -36.55 4.27 20.22
C VAL A 40 -36.61 5.15 21.47
N ASP A 41 -36.48 6.47 21.32
CA ASP A 41 -36.59 7.41 22.46
C ASP A 41 -37.97 7.36 23.12
N LYS A 42 -39.04 7.21 22.33
CA LYS A 42 -40.41 7.05 22.84
C LYS A 42 -40.57 5.76 23.65
N ILE A 43 -39.95 4.66 23.21
CA ILE A 43 -39.96 3.38 23.93
C ILE A 43 -39.18 3.53 25.25
N LEU A 44 -37.96 4.08 25.22
CA LEU A 44 -37.12 4.23 26.41
C LEU A 44 -37.71 5.17 27.46
N LYS A 45 -38.54 6.14 27.08
CA LYS A 45 -39.32 6.96 28.04
C LYS A 45 -40.31 6.13 28.87
N LYS A 46 -40.90 5.08 28.28
CA LYS A 46 -41.86 4.19 28.95
C LYS A 46 -41.20 2.97 29.59
N ALA A 47 -40.14 2.45 28.97
CA ALA A 47 -39.39 1.27 29.40
C ALA A 47 -37.88 1.57 29.39
N PRO A 48 -37.34 2.27 30.42
CA PRO A 48 -35.96 2.74 30.44
C PRO A 48 -34.90 1.63 30.46
N HIS A 49 -35.26 0.43 30.91
CA HIS A 49 -34.38 -0.73 31.07
C HIS A 49 -34.53 -1.77 29.94
N HIS A 50 -35.24 -1.42 28.86
CA HIS A 50 -35.47 -2.35 27.75
C HIS A 50 -34.20 -2.54 26.89
N SER A 51 -33.42 -3.57 27.22
CA SER A 51 -32.09 -3.84 26.66
C SER A 51 -32.01 -3.81 25.11
N PRO A 52 -32.89 -4.49 24.34
CA PRO A 52 -32.82 -4.46 22.87
C PRO A 52 -32.99 -3.05 22.29
N THR A 53 -33.83 -2.21 22.90
CA THR A 53 -34.05 -0.83 22.44
C THR A 53 -32.85 0.06 22.74
N ILE A 54 -32.16 -0.14 23.87
CA ILE A 54 -30.94 0.59 24.20
C ILE A 54 -29.83 0.25 23.19
N ALA A 55 -29.64 -1.04 22.90
CA ALA A 55 -28.66 -1.49 21.90
C ALA A 55 -28.99 -0.96 20.49
N LEU A 56 -30.28 -0.94 20.10
CA LEU A 56 -30.71 -0.34 18.83
C LEU A 56 -30.46 1.16 18.79
N LYS A 57 -30.59 1.88 19.92
CA LYS A 57 -30.25 3.30 19.99
C LYS A 57 -28.78 3.54 19.64
N ALA A 58 -27.87 2.80 20.27
CA ALA A 58 -26.44 2.90 20.00
C ALA A 58 -26.12 2.66 18.52
N LEU A 59 -26.75 1.64 17.92
CA LEU A 59 -26.57 1.34 16.50
C LEU A 59 -27.12 2.43 15.57
N ILE A 60 -28.29 3.02 15.86
CA ILE A 60 -28.85 4.11 15.05
C ILE A 60 -27.98 5.37 15.14
N VAL A 61 -27.51 5.71 16.33
CA VAL A 61 -26.63 6.88 16.57
C VAL A 61 -25.34 6.77 15.76
N CYS A 62 -24.87 5.54 15.49
CA CYS A 62 -23.73 5.31 14.61
C CYS A 62 -23.92 5.82 13.17
N PHE A 63 -25.16 5.87 12.67
CA PHE A 63 -25.48 6.34 11.32
C PHE A 63 -26.10 7.75 11.30
N TYR A 64 -26.72 8.16 12.39
CA TYR A 64 -27.41 9.44 12.48
C TYR A 64 -27.37 9.98 13.91
N HIS A 65 -26.57 11.02 14.13
CA HIS A 65 -26.55 11.76 15.39
C HIS A 65 -27.19 13.15 15.20
N PRO A 66 -28.25 13.53 15.95
CA PRO A 66 -28.98 14.79 15.75
C PRO A 66 -28.14 16.06 15.84
N ASN A 67 -27.07 16.03 16.63
CA ASN A 67 -26.18 17.18 16.85
C ASN A 67 -24.89 17.14 16.01
N GLN A 68 -24.74 16.17 15.10
CA GLN A 68 -23.58 16.09 14.20
C GLN A 68 -24.05 16.22 12.74
N PRO A 69 -23.72 17.32 12.03
CA PRO A 69 -23.91 17.37 10.60
C PRO A 69 -23.01 16.34 9.89
N GLU A 70 -23.38 15.94 8.68
CA GLU A 70 -22.62 15.00 7.83
C GLU A 70 -21.13 15.38 7.82
N SER A 71 -20.27 14.50 8.32
CA SER A 71 -18.82 14.70 8.24
C SER A 71 -18.39 14.64 6.78
N LYS A 72 -17.82 15.74 6.27
CA LYS A 72 -17.29 15.85 4.90
C LYS A 72 -15.83 15.39 4.77
N ASP A 73 -15.25 14.80 5.83
CA ASP A 73 -13.86 14.36 5.85
C ASP A 73 -13.65 13.15 4.92
N VAL A 74 -12.67 13.29 4.03
CA VAL A 74 -12.42 12.41 2.87
C VAL A 74 -12.17 10.95 3.21
N ASN A 75 -11.54 10.68 4.34
CA ASN A 75 -11.20 9.33 4.81
C ASN A 75 -12.08 8.89 5.99
N ALA A 76 -13.11 9.68 6.32
CA ALA A 76 -14.01 9.42 7.43
C ALA A 76 -15.22 8.60 6.96
N LEU A 77 -15.01 7.34 6.59
CA LEU A 77 -16.11 6.38 6.56
C LEU A 77 -16.59 6.16 8.00
N VAL A 78 -17.57 6.96 8.42
CA VAL A 78 -18.20 6.96 9.74
C VAL A 78 -17.18 7.14 10.88
N THR A 79 -16.46 8.27 10.89
CA THR A 79 -15.76 8.68 12.11
C THR A 79 -16.75 9.39 13.02
N LEU A 80 -17.44 8.61 13.86
CA LEU A 80 -18.13 9.16 15.02
C LEU A 80 -17.12 9.96 15.85
N SER A 81 -17.52 11.11 16.41
CA SER A 81 -16.64 11.80 17.36
C SER A 81 -16.35 10.89 18.56
N GLU A 82 -15.23 11.14 19.24
CA GLU A 82 -14.89 10.41 20.48
C GLU A 82 -16.02 10.48 21.51
N GLU A 83 -16.73 11.61 21.58
CA GLU A 83 -17.92 11.80 22.41
C GLU A 83 -19.07 10.85 22.02
N THR A 84 -19.37 10.75 20.73
CA THR A 84 -20.43 9.86 20.24
C THR A 84 -20.04 8.38 20.41
N LEU A 85 -18.76 8.05 20.25
CA LEU A 85 -18.25 6.70 20.54
C LEU A 85 -18.43 6.36 22.03
N ALA A 86 -18.08 7.28 22.93
CA ALA A 86 -18.26 7.10 24.36
C ALA A 86 -19.76 6.97 24.74
N GLU A 87 -20.64 7.76 24.14
CA GLU A 87 -22.09 7.63 24.33
C GLU A 87 -22.59 6.23 23.91
N CYS A 88 -22.25 5.79 22.71
CA CYS A 88 -22.66 4.49 22.19
C CYS A 88 -22.11 3.32 23.03
N GLN A 89 -20.87 3.42 23.49
CA GLN A 89 -20.28 2.42 24.40
C GLN A 89 -21.05 2.35 25.72
N SER A 90 -21.36 3.50 26.34
CA SER A 90 -22.15 3.55 27.56
C SER A 90 -23.55 2.96 27.38
N LEU A 91 -24.20 3.20 26.22
CA LEU A 91 -25.49 2.59 25.90
C LEU A 91 -25.39 1.06 25.81
N ILE A 92 -24.36 0.52 25.16
CA ILE A 92 -24.16 -0.93 25.00
C ILE A 92 -23.85 -1.61 26.34
N GLU A 93 -23.02 -0.99 27.18
CA GLU A 93 -22.73 -1.47 28.53
C GLU A 93 -24.01 -1.55 29.36
N ARG A 94 -24.82 -0.47 29.38
CA ARG A 94 -26.13 -0.45 30.05
C ARG A 94 -27.09 -1.50 29.50
N ALA A 95 -27.13 -1.70 28.18
CA ALA A 95 -27.96 -2.75 27.58
C ALA A 95 -27.56 -4.15 28.08
N SER A 96 -26.25 -4.38 28.21
CA SER A 96 -25.68 -5.64 28.69
C SER A 96 -25.89 -5.83 30.19
N GLU A 97 -25.89 -4.76 31.00
CA GLU A 97 -26.18 -4.81 32.43
C GLU A 97 -27.65 -5.17 32.72
N TYR A 98 -28.60 -4.60 31.97
CA TYR A 98 -30.03 -4.81 32.25
C TYR A 98 -30.54 -6.20 31.83
N ASP A 99 -30.02 -6.77 30.74
CA ASP A 99 -30.36 -8.13 30.32
C ASP A 99 -29.17 -8.81 29.59
N PRO A 100 -28.20 -9.37 30.34
CA PRO A 100 -27.00 -9.99 29.76
C PRO A 100 -27.30 -11.21 28.89
N LYS A 101 -28.47 -11.85 29.08
CA LYS A 101 -28.87 -13.07 28.36
C LYS A 101 -29.65 -12.74 27.09
N ASN A 102 -29.90 -11.47 26.79
CA ASN A 102 -30.67 -11.08 25.61
C ASN A 102 -29.88 -11.29 24.32
N SER A 103 -30.26 -12.30 23.53
CA SER A 103 -29.62 -12.58 22.24
C SER A 103 -29.78 -11.43 21.23
N ILE A 104 -30.93 -10.72 21.24
CA ILE A 104 -31.20 -9.62 20.29
C ILE A 104 -30.33 -8.41 20.61
N ALA A 105 -30.26 -8.01 21.87
CA ALA A 105 -29.41 -6.89 22.29
C ALA A 105 -27.94 -7.18 22.00
N ALA A 106 -27.46 -8.40 22.30
CA ALA A 106 -26.09 -8.81 21.97
C ALA A 106 -25.82 -8.77 20.45
N HIS A 107 -26.77 -9.23 19.62
CA HIS A 107 -26.62 -9.16 18.17
C HIS A 107 -26.56 -7.70 17.67
N LEU A 108 -27.42 -6.81 18.16
CA LEU A 108 -27.37 -5.38 17.81
C LEU A 108 -26.06 -4.71 18.24
N SER A 109 -25.54 -5.03 19.42
CA SER A 109 -24.22 -4.59 19.88
C SER A 109 -23.10 -5.10 18.97
N ALA A 110 -23.17 -6.35 18.51
CA ALA A 110 -22.22 -6.91 17.56
C ALA A 110 -22.24 -6.17 16.21
N LEU A 111 -23.42 -5.79 15.71
CA LEU A 111 -23.57 -4.99 14.51
C LEU A 111 -22.98 -3.58 14.65
N TYR A 112 -23.13 -2.96 15.82
CA TYR A 112 -22.49 -1.69 16.12
C TYR A 112 -20.97 -1.81 16.08
N TYR A 113 -20.39 -2.77 16.80
CA TYR A 113 -18.93 -2.96 16.81
C TYR A 113 -18.38 -3.30 15.44
N ARG A 114 -19.13 -4.07 14.63
CA ARG A 114 -18.78 -4.31 13.23
C ARG A 114 -18.77 -3.00 12.42
N GLN A 115 -19.75 -2.12 12.61
CA GLN A 115 -19.84 -0.84 11.89
C GLN A 115 -18.68 0.10 12.21
N ILE A 116 -18.21 0.11 13.46
CA ILE A 116 -17.02 0.88 13.87
C ILE A 116 -15.71 0.10 13.70
N LYS A 117 -15.75 -1.02 12.97
CA LYS A 117 -14.58 -1.87 12.63
C LYS A 117 -13.86 -2.51 13.83
N ASP A 118 -14.50 -2.57 15.00
CA ASP A 118 -14.01 -3.35 16.15
C ASP A 118 -14.50 -4.81 16.03
N TYR A 119 -13.87 -5.56 15.13
CA TYR A 119 -14.25 -6.95 14.87
C TYR A 119 -14.05 -7.87 16.08
N ALA A 120 -13.13 -7.54 16.99
CA ALA A 120 -12.86 -8.31 18.19
C ALA A 120 -14.06 -8.27 19.14
N LYS A 121 -14.58 -7.08 19.44
CA LYS A 121 -15.81 -6.93 20.23
C LYS A 121 -17.02 -7.45 19.46
N ALA A 122 -17.10 -7.23 18.15
CA ALA A 122 -18.18 -7.80 17.35
C ALA A 122 -18.25 -9.32 17.46
N ALA A 123 -17.12 -10.02 17.30
CA ALA A 123 -17.03 -11.48 17.46
C ALA A 123 -17.43 -11.95 18.87
N HIS A 124 -17.03 -11.21 19.91
CA HIS A 124 -17.46 -11.48 21.29
C HIS A 124 -18.99 -11.42 21.42
N TYR A 125 -19.61 -10.33 21.00
CA TYR A 125 -21.06 -10.15 21.09
C TYR A 125 -21.86 -11.11 20.20
N TYR A 126 -21.35 -11.48 19.01
CA TYR A 126 -21.96 -12.55 18.20
C TYR A 126 -21.90 -13.90 18.90
N THR A 127 -20.79 -14.21 19.59
CA THR A 127 -20.65 -15.44 20.37
C THR A 127 -21.65 -15.49 21.53
N VAL A 128 -21.82 -14.36 22.24
CA VAL A 128 -22.83 -14.21 23.30
C VAL A 128 -24.24 -14.37 22.73
N ALA A 129 -24.55 -13.71 21.61
CA ALA A 129 -25.85 -13.79 20.95
C ALA A 129 -26.21 -15.22 20.55
N TYR A 130 -25.26 -15.97 19.97
CA TYR A 130 -25.45 -17.37 19.59
C TYR A 130 -25.57 -18.30 20.79
N SER A 131 -24.76 -18.10 21.84
CA SER A 131 -24.81 -18.92 23.06
C SER A 131 -26.15 -18.80 23.78
N ASN A 132 -26.76 -17.61 23.76
CA ASN A 132 -28.05 -17.34 24.36
C ASN A 132 -29.25 -17.77 23.49
N ASN A 133 -29.08 -17.88 22.16
CA ASN A 133 -30.11 -18.40 21.25
C ASN A 133 -29.48 -19.25 20.12
N PRO A 134 -29.19 -20.53 20.39
CA PRO A 134 -28.54 -21.41 19.42
C PRO A 134 -29.37 -21.76 18.17
N TYR A 135 -30.67 -21.40 18.15
CA TYR A 135 -31.56 -21.66 17.02
C TYR A 135 -31.34 -20.68 15.87
N ASN A 136 -30.85 -19.47 16.14
CA ASN A 136 -30.55 -18.49 15.09
C ASN A 136 -29.17 -18.75 14.48
N LYS A 137 -29.14 -19.70 13.52
CA LYS A 137 -27.90 -20.13 12.84
C LYS A 137 -27.32 -19.07 11.92
N ALA A 138 -28.09 -18.06 11.50
CA ALA A 138 -27.60 -16.97 10.66
C ALA A 138 -26.49 -16.13 11.34
N ILE A 139 -26.47 -16.10 12.69
CA ILE A 139 -25.41 -15.43 13.47
C ILE A 139 -24.03 -16.06 13.20
N LEU A 140 -23.97 -17.37 12.96
CA LEU A 140 -22.71 -18.07 12.70
C LEU A 140 -22.02 -17.58 11.43
N ARG A 141 -22.79 -17.15 10.43
CA ARG A 141 -22.24 -16.56 9.20
C ARG A 141 -21.52 -15.23 9.51
N ASP A 142 -22.18 -14.34 10.24
CA ASP A 142 -21.64 -13.02 10.56
C ASP A 142 -20.45 -13.14 11.54
N LEU A 143 -20.54 -14.05 12.52
CA LEU A 143 -19.42 -14.44 13.38
C LEU A 143 -18.23 -14.96 12.55
N SER A 144 -18.48 -15.83 11.57
CA SER A 144 -17.44 -16.38 10.73
C SER A 144 -16.69 -15.31 9.94
N SER A 145 -17.38 -14.29 9.41
CA SER A 145 -16.71 -13.16 8.75
C SER A 145 -15.79 -12.40 9.72
N CYS A 146 -16.24 -12.15 10.96
CA CYS A 146 -15.38 -11.54 11.99
C CYS A 146 -14.18 -12.44 12.35
N LEU A 147 -14.36 -13.75 12.47
CA LEU A 147 -13.28 -14.69 12.76
C LEU A 147 -12.26 -14.75 11.61
N SER A 148 -12.70 -14.70 10.36
CA SER A 148 -11.82 -14.57 9.18
C SER A 148 -11.00 -13.29 9.23
N GLN A 149 -11.63 -12.14 9.49
CA GLN A 149 -10.95 -10.83 9.57
C GLN A 149 -9.90 -10.78 10.69
N LEU A 150 -10.17 -11.48 11.80
CA LEU A 150 -9.27 -11.60 12.95
C LEU A 150 -8.25 -12.73 12.84
N ARG A 151 -8.24 -13.49 11.73
CA ARG A 151 -7.38 -14.67 11.52
C ARG A 151 -7.51 -15.72 12.63
N LYS A 152 -8.68 -15.82 13.28
CA LYS A 152 -8.97 -16.81 14.31
C LYS A 152 -9.42 -18.13 13.69
N PHE A 153 -8.55 -18.71 12.85
CA PHE A 153 -8.87 -19.89 12.03
C PHE A 153 -9.30 -21.14 12.82
N PRO A 154 -8.72 -21.46 14.00
CA PRO A 154 -9.19 -22.60 14.79
C PRO A 154 -10.65 -22.47 15.27
N LEU A 155 -11.12 -21.25 15.52
CA LEU A 155 -12.53 -21.00 15.87
C LEU A 155 -13.41 -20.95 14.62
N LEU A 156 -12.85 -20.47 13.50
CA LEU A 156 -13.54 -20.37 12.22
C LEU A 156 -13.94 -21.76 11.69
N THR A 157 -13.05 -22.76 11.76
CA THR A 157 -13.33 -24.13 11.28
C THR A 157 -14.58 -24.71 11.96
N LYS A 158 -14.64 -24.64 13.29
CA LYS A 158 -15.81 -25.07 14.07
C LYS A 158 -17.06 -24.29 13.69
N THR A 159 -16.97 -22.95 13.63
CA THR A 159 -18.12 -22.08 13.35
C THR A 159 -18.71 -22.34 11.95
N ARG A 160 -17.84 -22.53 10.95
CA ARG A 160 -18.26 -22.84 9.57
C ARG A 160 -18.84 -24.24 9.45
N PHE A 161 -18.24 -25.23 10.12
CA PHE A 161 -18.79 -26.58 10.16
C PHE A 161 -20.17 -26.61 10.83
N ASP A 162 -20.35 -25.95 11.97
CA ASP A 162 -21.64 -25.84 12.66
C ASP A 162 -22.71 -25.16 11.77
N TYR A 163 -22.30 -24.15 10.97
CA TYR A 163 -23.20 -23.49 10.02
C TYR A 163 -23.54 -24.37 8.82
N LEU A 164 -22.59 -25.15 8.31
CA LEU A 164 -22.81 -26.14 7.26
C LEU A 164 -23.80 -27.23 7.69
N GLN A 165 -23.67 -27.73 8.93
CA GLN A 165 -24.61 -28.73 9.48
C GLN A 165 -26.03 -28.18 9.61
N ALA A 166 -26.17 -26.88 9.91
CA ALA A 166 -27.46 -26.22 9.99
C ALA A 166 -28.10 -25.98 8.61
N GLU A 167 -27.30 -25.58 7.63
CA GLU A 167 -27.76 -25.15 6.31
C GLU A 167 -27.02 -25.90 5.18
N PRO A 168 -27.18 -27.24 5.07
CA PRO A 168 -26.45 -28.07 4.09
C PRO A 168 -26.98 -27.92 2.66
N GLY A 169 -28.06 -27.16 2.45
CA GLY A 169 -28.66 -26.95 1.13
C GLY A 169 -27.86 -26.00 0.22
N TYR A 170 -26.90 -25.27 0.77
CA TYR A 170 -26.13 -24.26 0.03
C TYR A 170 -24.71 -24.74 -0.24
N ARG A 171 -24.34 -24.87 -1.52
CA ARG A 171 -22.97 -25.18 -1.97
C ARG A 171 -21.91 -24.28 -1.32
N GLN A 172 -22.23 -22.98 -1.20
CA GLN A 172 -21.39 -21.98 -0.55
C GLN A 172 -20.92 -22.39 0.86
N ASN A 173 -21.75 -23.09 1.63
CA ASN A 173 -21.42 -23.49 3.00
C ASN A 173 -20.36 -24.61 3.02
N TYR A 174 -20.33 -25.49 2.02
CA TYR A 174 -19.25 -26.46 1.85
C TYR A 174 -17.95 -25.75 1.49
N SER A 175 -17.99 -24.87 0.49
CA SER A 175 -16.78 -24.18 0.02
C SER A 175 -16.17 -23.27 1.09
N THR A 176 -16.99 -22.56 1.89
CA THR A 176 -16.50 -21.77 3.03
C THR A 176 -15.91 -22.63 4.14
N THR A 177 -16.47 -23.82 4.37
CA THR A 177 -15.95 -24.77 5.37
C THR A 177 -14.63 -25.39 4.92
N ALA A 178 -14.52 -25.80 3.66
CA ALA A 178 -13.27 -26.28 3.08
C ALA A 178 -12.16 -25.21 3.18
N MET A 179 -12.47 -23.96 2.84
CA MET A 179 -11.51 -22.85 2.97
C MET A 179 -11.13 -22.56 4.43
N ALA A 180 -12.07 -22.69 5.38
CA ALA A 180 -11.73 -22.53 6.79
C ALA A 180 -10.72 -23.59 7.26
N TYR A 181 -10.88 -24.84 6.82
CA TYR A 181 -9.91 -25.91 7.09
C TYR A 181 -8.56 -25.64 6.41
N ASP A 182 -8.56 -25.20 5.15
CA ASP A 182 -7.34 -24.84 4.42
C ASP A 182 -6.55 -23.72 5.11
N LEU A 183 -7.23 -22.63 5.51
CA LEU A 183 -6.60 -21.53 6.25
C LEU A 183 -6.07 -21.96 7.62
N ASN A 184 -6.65 -23.00 8.24
CA ASN A 184 -6.16 -23.57 9.49
C ASN A 184 -5.02 -24.60 9.29
N GLY A 185 -4.67 -24.93 8.03
CA GLY A 185 -3.67 -25.95 7.71
C GLY A 185 -4.18 -27.40 7.74
N GLU A 186 -5.51 -27.60 7.86
CA GLU A 186 -6.15 -28.92 7.90
C GLU A 186 -6.56 -29.40 6.49
N TYR A 187 -5.59 -29.60 5.60
CA TYR A 187 -5.86 -29.87 4.17
C TYR A 187 -6.65 -31.16 3.92
N GLU A 188 -6.45 -32.21 4.71
CA GLU A 188 -7.22 -33.46 4.57
C GLU A 188 -8.71 -33.26 4.84
N SER A 189 -9.05 -32.46 5.87
CA SER A 189 -10.43 -32.11 6.19
C SER A 189 -11.05 -31.27 5.07
N ALA A 190 -10.29 -30.33 4.50
CA ALA A 190 -10.73 -29.53 3.36
C ALA A 190 -11.06 -30.39 2.13
N ILE A 191 -10.18 -31.35 1.78
CA ILE A 191 -10.40 -32.28 0.66
C ILE A 191 -11.66 -33.12 0.88
N LYS A 192 -11.90 -33.63 2.10
CA LYS A 192 -13.11 -34.40 2.41
C LYS A 192 -14.38 -33.58 2.19
N ILE A 193 -14.39 -32.29 2.58
CA ILE A 193 -15.54 -31.40 2.33
C ILE A 193 -15.74 -31.17 0.82
N CYS A 194 -14.65 -31.00 0.06
CA CYS A 194 -14.73 -30.92 -1.41
C CYS A 194 -15.34 -32.20 -2.01
N GLU A 195 -14.86 -33.37 -1.62
CA GLU A 195 -15.39 -34.66 -2.11
C GLU A 195 -16.88 -34.85 -1.80
N GLN A 196 -17.32 -34.45 -0.60
CA GLN A 196 -18.74 -34.48 -0.22
C GLN A 196 -19.61 -33.63 -1.14
N ILE A 197 -19.20 -32.38 -1.41
CA ILE A 197 -20.01 -31.51 -2.28
C ILE A 197 -19.98 -31.99 -3.74
N GLU A 198 -18.85 -32.51 -4.22
CA GLU A 198 -18.74 -33.08 -5.57
C GLU A 198 -19.71 -34.25 -5.78
N GLU A 199 -19.84 -35.14 -4.80
CA GLU A 199 -20.79 -36.27 -4.84
C GLU A 199 -22.26 -35.79 -4.89
N ILE A 200 -22.59 -34.76 -4.11
CA ILE A 200 -23.95 -34.20 -4.05
C ILE A 200 -24.37 -33.55 -5.38
N ILE A 201 -23.44 -32.86 -6.07
CA ILE A 201 -23.74 -32.04 -7.25
C ILE A 201 -23.48 -32.74 -8.60
N LYS A 202 -22.79 -33.88 -8.62
CA LYS A 202 -22.33 -34.56 -9.85
C LYS A 202 -23.36 -34.63 -10.97
N ASP A 203 -24.61 -34.99 -10.63
CA ASP A 203 -25.71 -35.17 -11.60
C ASP A 203 -26.70 -33.97 -11.62
N LYS A 204 -26.42 -32.91 -10.87
CA LYS A 204 -27.32 -31.77 -10.64
C LYS A 204 -26.77 -30.43 -11.13
N LEU A 205 -25.57 -30.41 -11.71
CA LEU A 205 -24.94 -29.19 -12.22
C LEU A 205 -25.74 -28.55 -13.37
N ILE A 206 -26.08 -27.28 -13.18
CA ILE A 206 -26.61 -26.41 -14.22
C ILE A 206 -25.49 -25.56 -14.83
N GLU A 207 -25.76 -24.89 -15.96
CA GLU A 207 -24.75 -24.10 -16.67
C GLU A 207 -24.16 -22.96 -15.82
N GLU A 208 -24.98 -22.34 -14.98
CA GLU A 208 -24.58 -21.25 -14.08
C GLU A 208 -23.54 -21.70 -13.04
N ASP A 209 -23.57 -22.98 -12.64
CA ASP A 209 -22.68 -23.55 -11.61
C ASP A 209 -21.33 -24.00 -12.17
N MET A 210 -21.18 -24.07 -13.49
CA MET A 210 -20.01 -24.71 -14.13
C MET A 210 -18.72 -23.90 -13.92
N VAL A 211 -18.81 -22.57 -13.83
CA VAL A 211 -17.66 -21.71 -13.53
C VAL A 211 -17.19 -21.93 -12.09
N GLU A 212 -18.11 -21.93 -11.12
CA GLU A 212 -17.79 -22.26 -9.73
C GLU A 212 -17.24 -23.69 -9.61
N ASN A 213 -17.76 -24.63 -10.40
CA ASN A 213 -17.25 -26.00 -10.44
C ASN A 213 -15.82 -26.07 -10.96
N SER A 214 -15.52 -25.34 -12.04
CA SER A 214 -14.17 -25.21 -12.57
C SER A 214 -13.20 -24.67 -11.51
N GLU A 215 -13.60 -23.65 -10.74
CA GLU A 215 -12.79 -23.11 -9.65
C GLU A 215 -12.58 -24.12 -8.51
N ALA A 216 -13.63 -24.86 -8.12
CA ALA A 216 -13.55 -25.88 -7.10
C ALA A 216 -12.59 -27.03 -7.48
N ILE A 217 -12.56 -27.41 -8.76
CA ILE A 217 -11.65 -28.44 -9.27
C ILE A 217 -10.19 -28.01 -9.09
N ILE A 218 -9.85 -26.79 -9.52
CA ILE A 218 -8.48 -26.29 -9.38
C ILE A 218 -8.13 -26.11 -7.91
N TYR A 219 -9.05 -25.60 -7.11
CA TYR A 219 -8.86 -25.49 -5.67
C TYR A 219 -8.53 -26.84 -5.01
N LYS A 220 -9.27 -27.90 -5.35
CA LYS A 220 -8.98 -29.26 -4.85
C LYS A 220 -7.62 -29.78 -5.31
N ALA A 221 -7.24 -29.52 -6.56
CA ALA A 221 -5.89 -29.83 -7.05
C ALA A 221 -4.82 -29.12 -6.20
N THR A 222 -5.00 -27.83 -5.91
CA THR A 222 -4.11 -27.06 -5.01
C THR A 222 -4.00 -27.69 -3.63
N LEU A 223 -5.10 -28.21 -3.06
CA LEU A 223 -5.08 -28.87 -1.75
C LEU A 223 -4.22 -30.15 -1.76
N TYR A 224 -4.31 -30.98 -2.81
CA TYR A 224 -3.42 -32.15 -2.93
C TYR A 224 -1.94 -31.75 -3.01
N ILE A 225 -1.63 -30.63 -3.69
CA ILE A 225 -0.27 -30.09 -3.78
C ILE A 225 0.21 -29.58 -2.41
N LYS A 226 -0.66 -28.86 -1.66
CA LYS A 226 -0.35 -28.39 -0.30
C LYS A 226 -0.13 -29.54 0.68
N LEU A 227 -0.81 -30.68 0.49
CA LEU A 227 -0.61 -31.91 1.25
C LEU A 227 0.61 -32.73 0.76
N GLU A 228 1.39 -32.20 -0.19
CA GLU A 228 2.55 -32.85 -0.81
C GLU A 228 2.24 -34.19 -1.50
N GLN A 229 0.97 -34.44 -1.84
CA GLN A 229 0.53 -35.63 -2.58
C GLN A 229 0.61 -35.39 -4.09
N TYR A 230 1.84 -35.17 -4.59
CA TYR A 230 2.09 -34.70 -5.95
C TYR A 230 1.62 -35.68 -7.04
N GLU A 231 1.79 -36.98 -6.86
CA GLU A 231 1.35 -38.01 -7.82
C GLU A 231 -0.17 -38.03 -7.95
N LYS A 232 -0.90 -37.97 -6.82
CA LYS A 232 -2.37 -37.91 -6.84
C LYS A 232 -2.87 -36.61 -7.45
N ALA A 233 -2.20 -35.49 -7.18
CA ALA A 233 -2.53 -34.22 -7.80
C ALA A 233 -2.39 -34.29 -9.33
N LEU A 234 -1.30 -34.90 -9.81
CA LEU A 234 -1.06 -35.09 -11.24
C LEU A 234 -2.12 -35.98 -11.90
N GLU A 235 -2.43 -37.14 -11.28
CA GLU A 235 -3.49 -38.03 -11.76
C GLU A 235 -4.85 -37.33 -11.82
N TYR A 236 -5.17 -36.55 -10.79
CA TYR A 236 -6.40 -35.77 -10.73
C TYR A 236 -6.45 -34.72 -11.84
N ILE A 237 -5.36 -33.98 -12.09
CA ILE A 237 -5.29 -32.98 -13.16
C ILE A 237 -5.46 -33.64 -14.54
N ASP A 238 -4.80 -34.77 -14.79
CA ASP A 238 -4.92 -35.50 -16.04
C ASP A 238 -6.36 -35.97 -16.30
N GLN A 239 -7.01 -36.54 -15.28
CA GLN A 239 -8.41 -36.92 -15.36
C GLN A 239 -9.34 -35.73 -15.68
N GLN A 240 -9.04 -34.53 -15.17
CA GLN A 240 -9.84 -33.34 -15.43
C GLN A 240 -9.57 -32.72 -16.80
N LEU A 241 -8.35 -32.83 -17.32
CA LEU A 241 -7.99 -32.39 -18.68
C LEU A 241 -8.65 -33.28 -19.76
N ASP A 242 -8.77 -34.58 -19.49
CA ASP A 242 -9.40 -35.53 -20.42
C ASP A 242 -10.95 -35.52 -20.36
N ARG A 243 -11.52 -34.84 -19.36
CA ARG A 243 -12.96 -34.83 -19.10
C ARG A 243 -13.72 -33.93 -20.08
N THR A 244 -14.76 -34.48 -20.70
CA THR A 244 -15.61 -33.76 -21.67
C THR A 244 -17.04 -33.50 -21.19
N ASP A 245 -17.42 -34.03 -20.03
CA ASP A 245 -18.77 -33.90 -19.48
C ASP A 245 -19.03 -32.47 -18.92
N LYS A 246 -20.18 -32.28 -18.26
CA LYS A 246 -20.53 -31.00 -17.61
C LYS A 246 -19.68 -30.70 -16.37
N PHE A 247 -18.99 -31.70 -15.82
CA PHE A 247 -18.13 -31.53 -14.65
C PHE A 247 -16.71 -31.08 -15.04
N ARG A 248 -16.38 -30.98 -16.34
CA ARG A 248 -15.04 -30.56 -16.79
C ARG A 248 -14.60 -29.20 -16.21
N CYS A 249 -13.29 -29.02 -16.11
CA CYS A 249 -12.69 -27.73 -15.79
C CYS A 249 -12.61 -26.84 -17.04
N TYR A 250 -13.00 -25.56 -16.91
CA TYR A 250 -12.88 -24.57 -17.97
C TYR A 250 -11.52 -23.91 -18.02
N ASP A 251 -10.90 -23.67 -16.86
CA ASP A 251 -9.55 -23.13 -16.74
C ASP A 251 -8.50 -24.23 -17.01
N THR A 252 -8.48 -24.69 -18.26
CA THR A 252 -7.51 -25.66 -18.78
C THR A 252 -6.09 -25.09 -18.79
N PHE A 253 -5.96 -23.76 -18.87
CA PHE A 253 -4.66 -23.10 -18.83
C PHE A 253 -4.02 -23.24 -17.45
N GLY A 254 -4.75 -22.91 -16.38
CA GLY A 254 -4.29 -23.08 -15.00
C GLY A 254 -3.98 -24.53 -14.66
N LEU A 255 -4.79 -25.50 -15.13
CA LEU A 255 -4.47 -26.92 -14.96
C LEU A 255 -3.18 -27.34 -15.66
N LEU A 256 -2.93 -26.86 -16.88
CA LEU A 256 -1.68 -27.15 -17.60
C LEU A 256 -0.47 -26.51 -16.90
N GLU A 257 -0.63 -25.32 -16.33
CA GLU A 257 0.40 -24.66 -15.52
C GLU A 257 0.75 -25.51 -14.28
N MET A 258 -0.26 -25.88 -13.49
CA MET A 258 -0.06 -26.77 -12.34
C MET A 258 0.57 -28.12 -12.75
N LYS A 259 0.13 -28.68 -13.88
CA LYS A 259 0.64 -29.96 -14.38
C LYS A 259 2.15 -29.90 -14.66
N TYR A 260 2.64 -28.92 -15.41
CA TYR A 260 4.07 -28.89 -15.74
C TYR A 260 4.94 -28.59 -14.52
N GLU A 261 4.47 -27.73 -13.60
CA GLU A 261 5.17 -27.45 -12.34
C GLU A 261 5.32 -28.73 -11.49
N LEU A 262 4.26 -29.54 -11.42
CA LEU A 262 4.30 -30.85 -10.75
C LEU A 262 5.23 -31.83 -11.46
N LEU A 263 5.17 -31.92 -12.78
CA LEU A 263 6.06 -32.79 -13.55
C LEU A 263 7.54 -32.41 -13.34
N LEU A 264 7.85 -31.12 -13.23
CA LEU A 264 9.19 -30.63 -12.89
C LEU A 264 9.62 -31.04 -11.48
N LYS A 265 8.73 -30.92 -10.49
CA LYS A 265 8.99 -31.36 -9.10
C LYS A 265 9.23 -32.87 -9.01
N LEU A 266 8.48 -33.66 -9.78
CA LEU A 266 8.59 -35.12 -9.85
C LEU A 266 9.76 -35.62 -10.73
N GLY A 267 10.49 -34.72 -11.40
CA GLY A 267 11.57 -35.09 -12.32
C GLY A 267 11.10 -35.75 -13.63
N LYS A 268 9.81 -35.66 -13.95
CA LYS A 268 9.20 -36.20 -15.18
C LYS A 268 9.39 -35.24 -16.37
N TYR A 269 10.65 -34.97 -16.71
CA TYR A 269 11.03 -33.93 -17.67
C TYR A 269 10.52 -34.15 -19.11
N ASN A 270 10.41 -35.40 -19.55
CA ASN A 270 9.93 -35.74 -20.90
C ASN A 270 8.46 -35.36 -21.11
N GLU A 271 7.63 -35.55 -20.10
CA GLU A 271 6.23 -35.13 -20.12
C GLU A 271 6.14 -33.61 -19.95
N GLY A 272 6.93 -33.05 -19.03
CA GLY A 272 6.96 -31.61 -18.73
C GLY A 272 7.27 -30.76 -19.97
N GLN A 273 8.25 -31.14 -20.80
CA GLN A 273 8.57 -30.38 -22.03
C GLN A 273 7.40 -30.33 -23.03
N LEU A 274 6.54 -31.35 -23.06
CA LEU A 274 5.39 -31.38 -23.98
C LEU A 274 4.31 -30.40 -23.50
N VAL A 275 4.02 -30.38 -22.21
CA VAL A 275 3.07 -29.45 -21.59
C VAL A 275 3.54 -28.00 -21.76
N ILE A 276 4.82 -27.73 -21.48
CA ILE A 276 5.40 -26.38 -21.65
C ILE A 276 5.29 -25.91 -23.11
N ARG A 277 5.50 -26.80 -24.10
CA ARG A 277 5.31 -26.45 -25.52
C ARG A 277 3.85 -26.10 -25.85
N GLN A 278 2.88 -26.78 -25.23
CA GLN A 278 1.46 -26.40 -25.38
C GLN A 278 1.19 -25.01 -24.79
N LEU A 279 1.78 -24.70 -23.63
CA LEU A 279 1.68 -23.39 -23.00
C LEU A 279 2.34 -22.29 -23.83
N LEU A 280 3.51 -22.54 -24.43
CA LEU A 280 4.19 -21.60 -25.33
C LEU A 280 3.38 -21.28 -26.60
N ILE A 281 2.55 -22.22 -27.09
CA ILE A 281 1.63 -21.93 -28.19
C ILE A 281 0.57 -20.91 -27.77
N LYS A 282 0.09 -20.97 -26.52
CA LYS A 282 -0.92 -20.06 -25.98
C LYS A 282 -0.32 -18.71 -25.58
N ASN A 283 0.84 -18.72 -24.94
CA ASN A 283 1.55 -17.53 -24.49
C ASN A 283 3.07 -17.68 -24.68
N PRO A 284 3.62 -17.28 -25.84
CA PRO A 284 5.05 -17.32 -26.10
C PRO A 284 5.83 -16.20 -25.38
N ASP A 285 5.16 -15.28 -24.70
CA ASP A 285 5.77 -14.11 -24.04
C ASP A 285 5.92 -14.31 -22.52
N ASN A 286 5.78 -15.55 -22.02
CA ASN A 286 6.10 -15.91 -20.65
C ASN A 286 7.55 -16.44 -20.55
N ILE A 287 8.39 -15.75 -19.77
CA ILE A 287 9.81 -16.09 -19.58
C ILE A 287 10.03 -17.39 -18.81
N ASP A 288 9.15 -17.72 -17.86
CA ASP A 288 9.29 -18.89 -17.00
C ASP A 288 9.21 -20.18 -17.83
N TYR A 289 8.36 -20.22 -18.85
CA TYR A 289 8.24 -21.36 -19.76
C TYR A 289 9.55 -21.67 -20.49
N TYR A 290 10.33 -20.65 -20.89
CA TYR A 290 11.63 -20.89 -21.53
C TYR A 290 12.66 -21.42 -20.54
N ARG A 291 12.73 -20.83 -19.34
CA ARG A 291 13.62 -21.30 -18.27
C ARG A 291 13.34 -22.76 -17.94
N ASP A 292 12.07 -23.08 -17.74
CA ASP A 292 11.62 -24.38 -17.32
C ASP A 292 11.69 -25.42 -18.46
N LEU A 293 11.55 -24.98 -19.73
CA LEU A 293 11.83 -25.82 -20.89
C LEU A 293 13.32 -26.21 -20.96
N PHE A 294 14.24 -25.29 -20.66
CA PHE A 294 15.68 -25.62 -20.63
C PHE A 294 16.00 -26.63 -19.54
N LYS A 295 15.35 -26.51 -18.38
CA LYS A 295 15.45 -27.48 -17.29
C LYS A 295 14.90 -28.85 -17.70
N CYS A 296 13.72 -28.92 -18.31
CA CYS A 296 13.17 -30.17 -18.83
C CYS A 296 14.06 -30.82 -19.91
N LEU A 297 14.74 -30.02 -20.73
CA LEU A 297 15.65 -30.54 -21.75
C LEU A 297 17.04 -30.85 -21.21
N GLN A 298 17.33 -30.49 -19.95
CA GLN A 298 18.64 -30.61 -19.31
C GLN A 298 19.76 -29.91 -20.11
N ILE A 299 19.45 -28.72 -20.63
CA ILE A 299 20.37 -27.91 -21.46
C ILE A 299 20.74 -26.58 -20.80
N GLU A 300 20.49 -26.41 -19.50
CA GLU A 300 20.71 -25.16 -18.77
C GLU A 300 22.16 -24.63 -18.95
N ASP A 301 23.14 -25.54 -18.92
CA ASP A 301 24.56 -25.21 -19.09
C ASP A 301 25.03 -25.24 -20.55
N ASN A 302 24.25 -25.82 -21.47
CA ASN A 302 24.65 -25.99 -22.86
C ASN A 302 24.19 -24.80 -23.73
N VAL A 303 25.09 -23.85 -23.95
CA VAL A 303 24.86 -22.64 -24.73
C VAL A 303 24.42 -22.93 -26.17
N ASP A 304 25.07 -23.89 -26.85
CA ASP A 304 24.79 -24.19 -28.25
C ASP A 304 23.40 -24.80 -28.45
N LEU A 305 22.98 -25.70 -27.54
CA LEU A 305 21.65 -26.30 -27.59
C LEU A 305 20.57 -25.27 -27.24
N LYS A 306 20.78 -24.43 -26.23
CA LYS A 306 19.84 -23.33 -25.91
C LYS A 306 19.64 -22.42 -27.11
N LEU A 307 20.73 -22.04 -27.78
CA LEU A 307 20.67 -21.21 -28.97
C LEU A 307 19.84 -21.88 -30.07
N LYS A 308 20.11 -23.15 -30.40
CA LYS A 308 19.35 -23.89 -31.43
C LYS A 308 17.86 -23.97 -31.12
N VAL A 309 17.50 -24.22 -29.86
CA VAL A 309 16.10 -24.25 -29.40
C VAL A 309 15.46 -22.87 -29.60
N LEU A 310 16.09 -21.81 -29.08
CA LEU A 310 15.56 -20.45 -29.20
C LEU A 310 15.45 -19.97 -30.65
N THR A 311 16.43 -20.28 -31.51
CA THR A 311 16.35 -19.98 -32.94
C THR A 311 15.17 -20.69 -33.60
N LYS A 312 14.86 -21.93 -33.20
CA LYS A 312 13.68 -22.65 -33.70
C LYS A 312 12.38 -22.04 -33.18
N LEU A 313 12.32 -21.69 -31.89
CA LEU A 313 11.15 -21.03 -31.30
C LEU A 313 10.92 -19.64 -31.87
N ALA A 314 11.95 -18.88 -32.19
CA ALA A 314 11.85 -17.58 -32.87
C ALA A 314 11.22 -17.69 -34.27
N LYS A 315 11.36 -18.83 -34.94
CA LYS A 315 10.68 -19.11 -36.23
C LYS A 315 9.21 -19.45 -36.03
N PHE A 316 8.86 -20.18 -34.98
CA PHE A 316 7.46 -20.49 -34.65
C PHE A 316 6.71 -19.27 -34.11
N TYR A 317 7.40 -18.41 -33.37
CA TYR A 317 6.84 -17.22 -32.74
C TYR A 317 7.54 -15.94 -33.23
N PRO A 318 7.40 -15.58 -34.53
CA PRO A 318 8.14 -14.46 -35.12
C PRO A 318 7.75 -13.10 -34.53
N ARG A 319 6.59 -12.98 -33.88
CA ARG A 319 6.14 -11.76 -33.19
C ARG A 319 6.61 -11.68 -31.74
N SER A 320 6.95 -12.79 -31.11
CA SER A 320 7.45 -12.81 -29.74
C SER A 320 8.88 -12.26 -29.71
N ASP A 321 9.15 -11.46 -28.69
CA ASP A 321 10.45 -10.81 -28.48
C ASP A 321 11.38 -11.72 -27.67
N LEU A 322 10.83 -12.51 -26.73
CA LEU A 322 11.60 -13.36 -25.82
C LEU A 322 12.54 -14.35 -26.52
N PRO A 323 12.13 -15.13 -27.54
CA PRO A 323 13.04 -16.04 -28.25
C PRO A 323 14.25 -15.36 -28.89
N LYS A 324 14.11 -14.07 -29.24
CA LYS A 324 15.15 -13.26 -29.89
C LYS A 324 16.03 -12.56 -28.85
N TYR A 325 15.44 -12.18 -27.72
CA TYR A 325 16.11 -11.50 -26.62
C TYR A 325 16.94 -12.45 -25.74
N LEU A 326 16.38 -13.60 -25.35
CA LEU A 326 17.00 -14.55 -24.43
C LEU A 326 18.42 -14.98 -24.81
N PRO A 327 18.78 -15.21 -26.09
CA PRO A 327 20.16 -15.49 -26.49
C PRO A 327 21.16 -14.43 -26.01
N LEU A 328 20.77 -13.16 -25.97
CA LEU A 328 21.63 -12.04 -25.55
C LEU A 328 22.00 -12.10 -24.07
N THR A 329 21.29 -12.88 -23.26
CA THR A 329 21.56 -13.01 -21.82
C THR A 329 22.72 -13.95 -21.50
N PHE A 330 23.15 -14.79 -22.44
CA PHE A 330 24.20 -15.79 -22.21
C PHE A 330 25.28 -15.87 -23.31
N LEU A 331 25.05 -15.31 -24.50
CA LEU A 331 26.07 -15.24 -25.55
C LEU A 331 27.19 -14.26 -25.18
N LYS A 332 28.41 -14.50 -25.70
CA LYS A 332 29.59 -13.66 -25.49
C LYS A 332 30.35 -13.44 -26.81
N GLY A 333 31.22 -12.41 -26.83
CA GLY A 333 32.12 -12.13 -27.96
C GLY A 333 31.40 -11.82 -29.27
N GLU A 334 31.93 -12.33 -30.39
CA GLU A 334 31.39 -12.07 -31.73
C GLU A 334 29.96 -12.59 -31.94
N LEU A 335 29.61 -13.72 -31.31
CA LEU A 335 28.26 -14.27 -31.38
C LEU A 335 27.25 -13.34 -30.72
N PHE A 336 27.61 -12.72 -29.59
CA PHE A 336 26.78 -11.72 -28.94
C PHE A 336 26.59 -10.50 -29.83
N GLU A 337 27.67 -9.95 -30.40
CA GLU A 337 27.62 -8.78 -31.27
C GLU A 337 26.72 -9.02 -32.50
N SER A 338 26.84 -10.19 -33.14
CA SER A 338 26.01 -10.54 -34.30
C SER A 338 24.52 -10.67 -33.96
N HIS A 339 24.17 -11.32 -32.85
CA HIS A 339 22.77 -11.44 -32.43
C HIS A 339 22.20 -10.10 -31.96
N LEU A 340 23.01 -9.29 -31.28
CA LEU A 340 22.63 -7.95 -30.84
C LEU A 340 22.36 -7.04 -32.04
N ASP A 341 23.22 -7.06 -33.07
CA ASP A 341 23.01 -6.30 -34.31
C ASP A 341 21.68 -6.67 -34.98
N ALA A 342 21.38 -7.96 -35.12
CA ALA A 342 20.12 -8.43 -35.70
C ALA A 342 18.89 -7.98 -34.88
N TYR A 343 18.99 -8.06 -33.55
CA TYR A 343 17.92 -7.68 -32.63
C TYR A 343 17.67 -6.16 -32.65
N MET A 344 18.74 -5.36 -32.51
CA MET A 344 18.67 -3.89 -32.53
C MET A 344 18.24 -3.35 -33.89
N SER A 345 18.65 -3.98 -35.00
CA SER A 345 18.17 -3.64 -36.35
C SER A 345 16.64 -3.66 -36.42
N GLY A 346 16.02 -4.69 -35.84
CA GLY A 346 14.57 -4.82 -35.81
C GLY A 346 13.88 -3.77 -34.93
N LEU A 347 14.53 -3.30 -33.86
CA LEU A 347 14.01 -2.24 -32.99
C LEU A 347 14.13 -0.87 -33.64
N PHE A 348 15.28 -0.56 -34.23
CA PHE A 348 15.55 0.75 -34.84
C PHE A 348 14.77 0.97 -36.13
N LYS A 349 14.65 -0.04 -37.00
CA LYS A 349 13.83 0.06 -38.22
C LYS A 349 12.35 0.37 -37.94
N ARG A 350 11.85 -0.03 -36.76
CA ARG A 350 10.49 0.22 -36.30
C ARG A 350 10.36 1.51 -35.47
N GLY A 351 11.46 2.18 -35.15
CA GLY A 351 11.45 3.37 -34.28
C GLY A 351 10.89 3.11 -32.88
N VAL A 352 11.25 2.00 -32.23
CA VAL A 352 10.68 1.61 -30.93
C VAL A 352 11.24 2.50 -29.79
N PRO A 353 10.42 3.31 -29.09
CA PRO A 353 10.91 4.20 -28.02
C PRO A 353 11.48 3.46 -26.80
N SER A 354 11.01 2.24 -26.56
CA SER A 354 11.43 1.38 -25.45
C SER A 354 12.67 0.52 -25.75
N ALA A 355 13.36 0.73 -26.88
CA ALA A 355 14.49 -0.09 -27.30
C ALA A 355 15.58 -0.23 -26.22
N PHE A 356 15.91 0.85 -25.51
CA PHE A 356 16.87 0.79 -24.40
C PHE A 356 16.36 -0.03 -23.22
N ASN A 357 15.07 0.12 -22.86
CA ASN A 357 14.48 -0.65 -21.78
C ASN A 357 14.48 -2.15 -22.09
N ALA A 358 14.30 -2.54 -23.37
CA ALA A 358 14.33 -3.93 -23.81
C ALA A 358 15.68 -4.61 -23.53
N ILE A 359 16.80 -3.89 -23.62
CA ILE A 359 18.15 -4.44 -23.40
C ILE A 359 18.82 -3.98 -22.11
N LYS A 360 18.11 -3.24 -21.25
CA LYS A 360 18.67 -2.59 -20.07
C LYS A 360 19.38 -3.57 -19.12
N THR A 361 18.92 -4.82 -19.04
CA THR A 361 19.56 -5.81 -18.16
C THR A 361 20.91 -6.27 -18.66
N LEU A 362 21.22 -6.12 -19.96
CA LEU A 362 22.51 -6.48 -20.55
C LEU A 362 23.65 -5.57 -20.05
N TYR A 363 23.35 -4.37 -19.58
CA TYR A 363 24.31 -3.42 -18.98
C TYR A 363 24.87 -3.87 -17.61
N LYS A 364 24.44 -5.03 -17.09
CA LYS A 364 25.03 -5.63 -15.88
C LYS A 364 26.44 -6.17 -16.15
N GLU A 365 26.70 -6.65 -17.36
CA GLU A 365 28.00 -7.15 -17.78
C GLU A 365 28.91 -5.99 -18.18
N LYS A 366 30.21 -6.08 -17.83
CA LYS A 366 31.16 -4.96 -18.03
C LYS A 366 31.46 -4.66 -19.50
N ASP A 367 31.48 -5.69 -20.35
CA ASP A 367 31.90 -5.56 -21.76
C ASP A 367 30.75 -5.17 -22.69
N HIS A 368 29.50 -5.45 -22.28
CA HIS A 368 28.31 -5.23 -23.11
C HIS A 368 28.06 -3.76 -23.50
N PRO A 369 28.22 -2.76 -22.61
CA PRO A 369 27.98 -1.37 -22.98
C PRO A 369 28.78 -0.92 -24.20
N GLN A 370 30.06 -1.32 -24.30
CA GLN A 370 30.91 -0.91 -25.42
C GLN A 370 30.46 -1.50 -26.75
N ILE A 371 30.07 -2.79 -26.74
CA ILE A 371 29.53 -3.47 -27.92
C ILE A 371 28.19 -2.84 -28.32
N ILE A 372 27.31 -2.57 -27.35
CA ILE A 372 26.00 -1.92 -27.60
C ILE A 372 26.18 -0.54 -28.23
N LEU A 373 27.13 0.26 -27.73
CA LEU A 373 27.42 1.58 -28.29
C LEU A 373 27.92 1.48 -29.74
N LYS A 374 28.90 0.60 -29.99
CA LYS A 374 29.44 0.36 -31.34
C LYS A 374 28.34 -0.02 -32.35
N VAL A 375 27.44 -0.92 -31.96
CA VAL A 375 26.29 -1.31 -32.80
C VAL A 375 25.34 -0.13 -33.01
N ALA A 376 25.00 0.63 -31.96
CA ALA A 376 24.11 1.78 -32.07
C ALA A 376 24.67 2.89 -32.97
N GLU A 377 25.95 3.23 -32.85
CA GLU A 377 26.62 4.27 -33.64
C GLU A 377 26.74 3.90 -35.12
N LYS A 378 26.91 2.60 -35.43
CA LYS A 378 26.81 2.08 -36.81
C LYS A 378 25.44 2.41 -37.41
N TYR A 379 24.36 2.18 -36.67
CA TYR A 379 23.00 2.53 -37.14
C TYR A 379 22.80 4.05 -37.20
N GLU A 380 23.24 4.80 -36.19
CA GLU A 380 23.15 6.27 -36.14
C GLU A 380 23.77 6.93 -37.38
N SER A 381 24.92 6.41 -37.84
CA SER A 381 25.65 6.98 -38.98
C SER A 381 25.04 6.61 -40.34
N SER A 382 24.27 5.52 -40.40
CA SER A 382 23.71 4.97 -41.65
C SER A 382 22.24 5.31 -41.87
N GLU A 383 21.52 5.66 -40.80
CA GLU A 383 20.08 5.92 -40.85
C GLU A 383 19.78 7.25 -41.54
N LYS A 384 18.83 7.22 -42.47
CA LYS A 384 18.41 8.37 -43.27
C LYS A 384 17.03 8.87 -42.89
N ASP A 385 16.19 8.01 -42.32
CA ASP A 385 14.87 8.40 -41.85
C ASP A 385 15.01 9.28 -40.59
N PRO A 386 14.50 10.53 -40.60
CA PRO A 386 14.64 11.45 -39.47
C PRO A 386 14.06 10.91 -38.17
N LEU A 387 12.94 10.18 -38.23
CA LEU A 387 12.26 9.68 -37.03
C LEU A 387 13.05 8.52 -36.41
N ASN A 388 13.50 7.55 -37.22
CA ASN A 388 14.35 6.45 -36.75
C ASN A 388 15.68 6.99 -36.22
N LEU A 389 16.29 7.97 -36.90
CA LEU A 389 17.52 8.62 -36.43
C LEU A 389 17.31 9.30 -35.06
N THR A 390 16.18 9.98 -34.86
CA THR A 390 15.80 10.55 -33.56
C THR A 390 15.71 9.48 -32.48
N TRP A 391 15.08 8.32 -32.74
CA TRP A 391 15.01 7.22 -31.77
C TRP A 391 16.35 6.54 -31.49
N ILE A 392 17.23 6.44 -32.49
CA ILE A 392 18.60 5.93 -32.30
C ILE A 392 19.40 6.91 -31.43
N LYS A 393 19.34 8.22 -31.70
CA LYS A 393 19.99 9.24 -30.86
C LYS A 393 19.42 9.27 -29.44
N TYR A 394 18.11 9.08 -29.30
CA TYR A 394 17.44 8.90 -28.00
C TYR A 394 18.01 7.69 -27.24
N PHE A 395 18.14 6.55 -27.92
CA PHE A 395 18.76 5.35 -27.35
C PHE A 395 20.23 5.59 -26.94
N VAL A 396 21.02 6.27 -27.77
CA VAL A 396 22.42 6.61 -27.47
C VAL A 396 22.51 7.58 -26.29
N SER A 397 21.60 8.56 -26.18
CA SER A 397 21.48 9.41 -25.00
C SER A 397 21.19 8.58 -23.74
N GLN A 398 20.32 7.57 -23.84
CA GLN A 398 20.02 6.66 -22.74
C GLN A 398 21.22 5.79 -22.33
N HIS A 399 22.02 5.38 -23.30
CA HIS A 399 23.29 4.69 -23.07
C HIS A 399 24.25 5.55 -22.22
N TYR A 400 24.54 6.78 -22.65
CA TYR A 400 25.46 7.67 -21.91
C TYR A 400 24.94 7.99 -20.50
N TYR A 401 23.65 8.27 -20.36
CA TYR A 401 23.02 8.50 -19.06
C TYR A 401 23.21 7.31 -18.12
N ARG A 402 23.11 6.06 -18.62
CA ARG A 402 23.27 4.85 -17.81
C ARG A 402 24.69 4.68 -17.28
N LEU A 403 25.69 5.14 -18.03
CA LEU A 403 27.10 5.15 -17.64
C LEU A 403 27.47 6.32 -16.72
N GLY A 404 26.52 7.24 -16.44
CA GLY A 404 26.76 8.44 -15.63
C GLY A 404 27.35 9.61 -16.41
N ASP A 405 27.51 9.48 -17.73
CA ASP A 405 27.97 10.57 -18.60
C ASP A 405 26.77 11.45 -19.01
N TYR A 406 26.44 12.39 -18.14
CA TYR A 406 25.31 13.29 -18.35
C TYR A 406 25.56 14.35 -19.43
N GLU A 407 26.82 14.66 -19.73
CA GLU A 407 27.18 15.68 -20.73
C GLU A 407 26.93 15.16 -22.15
N ASN A 408 27.48 13.99 -22.49
CA ASN A 408 27.23 13.37 -23.79
C ASN A 408 25.77 12.95 -23.95
N SER A 409 25.12 12.51 -22.86
CA SER A 409 23.69 12.23 -22.85
C SER A 409 22.87 13.48 -23.20
N MET A 410 23.20 14.64 -22.62
CA MET A 410 22.54 15.93 -22.89
C MET A 410 22.79 16.39 -24.34
N LYS A 411 24.00 16.19 -24.87
CA LYS A 411 24.31 16.51 -26.26
C LYS A 411 23.43 15.71 -27.22
N LYS A 412 23.39 14.38 -27.06
CA LYS A 412 22.62 13.48 -27.94
C LYS A 412 21.11 13.71 -27.86
N ILE A 413 20.56 14.03 -26.68
CA ILE A 413 19.12 14.34 -26.56
C ILE A 413 18.78 15.67 -27.24
N ASN A 414 19.65 16.68 -27.14
CA ASN A 414 19.42 17.96 -27.82
C ASN A 414 19.50 17.82 -29.35
N GLU A 415 20.43 17.01 -29.85
CA GLU A 415 20.47 16.65 -31.29
C GLU A 415 19.17 15.96 -31.73
N ALA A 416 18.65 15.02 -30.93
CA ALA A 416 17.37 14.36 -31.21
C ALA A 416 16.20 15.35 -31.25
N ILE A 417 16.16 16.30 -30.31
CA ILE A 417 15.14 17.37 -30.25
C ILE A 417 15.23 18.29 -31.48
N GLN A 418 16.44 18.60 -31.95
CA GLN A 418 16.63 19.42 -33.15
C GLN A 418 16.06 18.75 -34.41
N ILE A 419 16.16 17.42 -34.52
CA ILE A 419 15.62 16.66 -35.65
C ILE A 419 14.10 16.54 -35.55
N THR A 420 13.56 16.23 -34.36
CA THR A 420 12.12 16.06 -34.16
C THR A 420 11.66 16.69 -32.84
N PRO A 421 11.33 18.00 -32.83
CA PRO A 421 10.98 18.73 -31.60
C PRO A 421 9.57 18.45 -31.10
N THR A 422 8.81 17.58 -31.77
CA THR A 422 7.41 17.26 -31.43
C THR A 422 7.26 16.02 -30.54
N LEU A 423 8.35 15.29 -30.28
CA LEU A 423 8.31 14.07 -29.46
C LEU A 423 8.49 14.38 -27.97
N ILE A 424 7.47 14.04 -27.17
CA ILE A 424 7.38 14.36 -25.74
C ILE A 424 8.46 13.61 -24.95
N GLU A 425 8.77 12.37 -25.33
CA GLU A 425 9.75 11.50 -24.67
C GLU A 425 11.14 12.13 -24.61
N LEU A 426 11.49 12.97 -25.58
CA LEU A 426 12.78 13.64 -25.64
C LEU A 426 12.91 14.67 -24.52
N TYR A 427 11.88 15.51 -24.33
CA TYR A 427 11.83 16.52 -23.27
C TYR A 427 11.73 15.87 -21.88
N MET A 428 10.93 14.81 -21.74
CA MET A 428 10.87 14.04 -20.50
C MET A 428 12.23 13.44 -20.12
N TYR A 429 12.98 12.96 -21.10
CA TYR A 429 14.31 12.40 -20.86
C TYR A 429 15.36 13.47 -20.57
N LYS A 430 15.31 14.61 -21.27
CA LYS A 430 16.13 15.78 -20.95
C LYS A 430 15.91 16.27 -19.52
N ALA A 431 14.65 16.36 -19.08
CA ALA A 431 14.29 16.66 -17.69
C ALA A 431 14.89 15.63 -16.72
N ARG A 432 14.90 14.35 -17.07
CA ARG A 432 15.53 13.29 -16.27
C ARG A 432 17.05 13.47 -16.15
N ILE A 433 17.75 13.88 -17.21
CA ILE A 433 19.19 14.16 -17.16
C ILE A 433 19.45 15.34 -16.22
N LEU A 434 18.73 16.47 -16.40
CA LEU A 434 18.85 17.67 -15.54
C LEU A 434 18.66 17.35 -14.06
N LYS A 435 17.68 16.49 -13.74
CA LYS A 435 17.41 16.04 -12.38
C LYS A 435 18.62 15.31 -11.76
N HIS A 436 19.31 14.46 -12.52
CA HIS A 436 20.50 13.75 -12.03
C HIS A 436 21.75 14.64 -11.95
N GLN A 437 21.77 15.77 -12.66
CA GLN A 437 22.75 16.83 -12.49
C GLN A 437 22.46 17.74 -11.25
N GLY A 438 21.39 17.46 -10.49
CA GLY A 438 20.98 18.25 -9.32
C GLY A 438 20.19 19.53 -9.65
N ARG A 439 19.93 19.81 -10.93
CA ARG A 439 19.21 21.00 -11.39
C ARG A 439 17.69 20.77 -11.36
N LEU A 440 17.13 20.64 -10.15
CA LEU A 440 15.75 20.20 -9.93
C LEU A 440 14.69 21.16 -10.50
N ALA A 441 14.87 22.47 -10.34
CA ALA A 441 13.94 23.46 -10.89
C ALA A 441 13.92 23.45 -12.43
N ASP A 442 15.09 23.43 -13.05
CA ASP A 442 15.22 23.33 -14.52
C ASP A 442 14.59 22.03 -15.04
N ALA A 443 14.83 20.91 -14.34
CA ALA A 443 14.22 19.64 -14.66
C ALA A 443 12.68 19.69 -14.60
N ALA A 444 12.11 20.36 -13.59
CA ALA A 444 10.66 20.50 -13.46
C ALA A 444 10.06 21.38 -14.58
N ASN A 445 10.74 22.48 -14.93
CA ASN A 445 10.34 23.34 -16.03
C ASN A 445 10.40 22.61 -17.38
N GLU A 446 11.46 21.86 -17.65
CA GLU A 446 11.58 21.05 -18.87
C GLU A 446 10.50 19.95 -18.94
N MET A 447 10.18 19.30 -17.81
CA MET A 447 9.08 18.33 -17.74
C MET A 447 7.72 18.99 -18.01
N ASN A 448 7.53 20.25 -17.61
CA ASN A 448 6.32 21.00 -17.93
C ASN A 448 6.26 21.42 -19.40
N THR A 449 7.39 21.67 -20.06
CA THR A 449 7.44 21.84 -21.52
C THR A 449 6.89 20.60 -22.20
N ALA A 450 7.33 19.40 -21.80
CA ALA A 450 6.81 18.13 -22.30
C ALA A 450 5.28 18.02 -22.10
N ARG A 451 4.78 18.35 -20.90
CA ARG A 451 3.33 18.34 -20.59
C ARG A 451 2.53 19.33 -21.41
N ARG A 452 3.08 20.50 -21.75
CA ARG A 452 2.37 21.49 -22.57
C ARG A 452 2.19 21.05 -24.02
N MET A 453 2.99 20.09 -24.48
CA MET A 453 2.85 19.50 -25.81
C MET A 453 1.65 18.56 -25.90
N ASP A 454 1.29 17.89 -24.80
CA ASP A 454 0.07 17.09 -24.68
C ASP A 454 -0.59 17.29 -23.30
N LEU A 455 -1.63 18.12 -23.28
CA LEU A 455 -2.40 18.44 -22.09
C LEU A 455 -3.40 17.34 -21.69
N GLN A 456 -3.61 16.32 -22.53
CA GLN A 456 -4.54 15.22 -22.28
C GLN A 456 -3.87 14.03 -21.58
N ASP A 457 -2.55 13.88 -21.72
CA ASP A 457 -1.82 12.78 -21.09
C ASP A 457 -1.63 12.96 -19.57
N ARG A 458 -2.35 12.12 -18.81
CA ARG A 458 -2.26 12.06 -17.34
C ARG A 458 -0.89 11.56 -16.84
N PHE A 459 -0.18 10.71 -17.57
CA PHE A 459 1.15 10.22 -17.18
C PHE A 459 2.19 11.34 -17.19
N VAL A 460 2.21 12.14 -18.27
CA VAL A 460 3.13 13.28 -18.38
C VAL A 460 2.78 14.33 -17.33
N ASN A 461 1.49 14.64 -17.14
CA ASN A 461 1.04 15.51 -16.05
C ASN A 461 1.52 15.03 -14.67
N THR A 462 1.30 13.75 -14.35
CA THR A 462 1.74 13.12 -13.09
C THR A 462 3.25 13.21 -12.90
N LYS A 463 4.04 12.99 -13.95
CA LYS A 463 5.50 13.16 -13.93
C LYS A 463 5.89 14.61 -13.65
N THR A 464 5.25 15.59 -14.27
CA THR A 464 5.49 17.02 -14.02
C THR A 464 5.18 17.39 -12.57
N VAL A 465 4.04 16.95 -12.03
CA VAL A 465 3.66 17.16 -10.62
C VAL A 465 4.74 16.63 -9.67
N LYS A 466 5.20 15.39 -9.91
CA LYS A 466 6.28 14.80 -9.12
C LYS A 466 7.57 15.61 -9.19
N TYR A 467 7.95 16.11 -10.37
CA TYR A 467 9.16 16.92 -10.52
C TYR A 467 9.03 18.27 -9.79
N TYR A 468 7.85 18.91 -9.84
CA TYR A 468 7.60 20.11 -9.05
C TYR A 468 7.73 19.88 -7.54
N PHE A 469 7.18 18.79 -7.00
CA PHE A 469 7.37 18.45 -5.59
C PHE A 469 8.84 18.23 -5.24
N ARG A 470 9.59 17.52 -6.08
CA ARG A 470 11.03 17.30 -5.88
C ARG A 470 11.83 18.60 -5.89
N ALA A 471 11.40 19.59 -6.66
CA ALA A 471 11.97 20.93 -6.71
C ALA A 471 11.41 21.89 -5.62
N ASN A 472 10.61 21.38 -4.67
CA ASN A 472 9.91 22.15 -3.63
C ASN A 472 8.93 23.21 -4.17
N MET A 473 8.49 23.10 -5.43
CA MET A 473 7.52 23.98 -6.09
C MET A 473 6.08 23.49 -5.83
N ILE A 474 5.65 23.49 -4.57
CA ILE A 474 4.38 22.88 -4.12
C ILE A 474 3.15 23.48 -4.82
N GLU A 475 3.07 24.80 -4.94
CA GLU A 475 1.91 25.45 -5.56
C GLU A 475 1.73 25.04 -7.02
N GLU A 476 2.82 25.00 -7.78
CA GLU A 476 2.81 24.58 -9.19
C GLU A 476 2.48 23.08 -9.33
N ALA A 477 2.96 22.25 -8.40
CA ALA A 477 2.59 20.84 -8.33
C ALA A 477 1.07 20.67 -8.11
N ILE A 478 0.49 21.39 -7.14
CA ILE A 478 -0.95 21.29 -6.82
C ILE A 478 -1.80 21.82 -7.96
N LYS A 479 -1.48 22.98 -8.53
CA LYS A 479 -2.19 23.54 -9.70
C LYS A 479 -2.17 22.57 -10.88
N THR A 480 -1.01 21.98 -11.16
CA THR A 480 -0.84 21.04 -12.28
C THR A 480 -1.63 19.74 -12.04
N ALA A 481 -1.61 19.21 -10.81
CA ALA A 481 -2.36 18.02 -10.44
C ALA A 481 -3.89 18.25 -10.53
N SER A 482 -4.33 19.46 -10.16
CA SER A 482 -5.76 19.85 -10.13
C SER A 482 -6.42 19.90 -11.51
N LEU A 483 -5.65 19.76 -12.60
CA LEU A 483 -6.18 19.70 -13.97
C LEU A 483 -6.91 18.39 -14.28
N PHE A 484 -6.63 17.32 -13.54
CA PHE A 484 -7.18 15.97 -13.77
C PHE A 484 -8.08 15.49 -12.62
N THR A 485 -8.54 16.41 -11.78
CA THR A 485 -9.30 16.10 -10.57
C THR A 485 -10.70 16.70 -10.64
N LYS A 486 -11.62 16.10 -9.88
CA LYS A 486 -12.97 16.66 -9.70
C LYS A 486 -12.92 17.76 -8.64
N ASN A 487 -13.18 19.01 -9.02
CA ASN A 487 -13.00 20.21 -8.17
C ASN A 487 -14.33 20.88 -7.77
N ASP A 488 -15.43 20.13 -7.73
CA ASP A 488 -16.80 20.66 -7.78
C ASP A 488 -17.21 21.59 -6.61
N GLU A 489 -16.46 21.65 -5.51
CA GLU A 489 -16.66 22.61 -4.40
C GLU A 489 -15.35 23.09 -3.74
N GLU A 490 -14.20 22.70 -4.28
CA GLU A 490 -12.90 22.93 -3.65
C GLU A 490 -11.97 23.71 -4.60
N PRO A 491 -11.15 24.63 -4.09
CA PRO A 491 -10.23 25.43 -4.90
C PRO A 491 -9.10 24.62 -5.55
N THR A 492 -8.88 23.38 -5.12
CA THR A 492 -7.83 22.47 -5.63
C THR A 492 -8.28 21.02 -5.62
N GLY A 493 -7.59 20.19 -6.40
CA GLY A 493 -7.78 18.75 -6.47
C GLY A 493 -7.17 17.94 -5.33
N VAL A 494 -6.61 18.57 -4.30
CA VAL A 494 -5.91 17.84 -3.22
C VAL A 494 -6.88 16.92 -2.47
N LYS A 495 -8.12 17.36 -2.25
CA LYS A 495 -9.18 16.56 -1.63
C LYS A 495 -9.54 15.33 -2.45
N ASP A 496 -9.79 15.52 -3.75
CA ASP A 496 -10.08 14.45 -4.71
C ASP A 496 -8.93 13.43 -4.78
N LEU A 497 -7.67 13.88 -4.76
CA LEU A 497 -6.50 12.99 -4.75
C LEU A 497 -6.38 12.14 -3.47
N HIS A 498 -6.93 12.59 -2.35
CA HIS A 498 -7.08 11.74 -1.16
C HIS A 498 -8.25 10.76 -1.33
N GLN A 499 -9.39 11.21 -1.88
CA GLN A 499 -10.57 10.37 -2.12
C GLN A 499 -10.28 9.22 -3.09
N VAL A 500 -9.51 9.47 -4.16
CA VAL A 500 -9.06 8.43 -5.10
C VAL A 500 -7.80 7.70 -4.62
N GLN A 501 -7.41 7.91 -3.36
CA GLN A 501 -6.32 7.19 -2.68
C GLN A 501 -4.99 7.24 -3.44
N ALA A 502 -4.64 8.42 -4.01
CA ALA A 502 -3.44 8.62 -4.81
C ALA A 502 -2.16 8.70 -3.95
N CYS A 503 -1.75 7.59 -3.34
CA CYS A 503 -0.64 7.53 -2.37
C CYS A 503 0.69 8.06 -2.90
N TRP A 504 0.97 7.94 -4.21
CA TRP A 504 2.18 8.52 -4.80
C TRP A 504 2.21 10.04 -4.68
N PHE A 505 1.06 10.72 -4.86
CA PHE A 505 0.95 12.17 -4.76
C PHE A 505 1.08 12.60 -3.30
N ILE A 506 0.34 11.93 -2.41
CA ILE A 506 0.33 12.20 -0.97
C ILE A 506 1.75 12.08 -0.40
N ALA A 507 2.48 11.03 -0.78
CA ALA A 507 3.86 10.79 -0.35
C ALA A 507 4.83 11.88 -0.84
N GLU A 508 4.86 12.15 -2.15
CA GLU A 508 5.77 13.15 -2.73
C GLU A 508 5.50 14.56 -2.17
N TYR A 509 4.22 14.85 -1.90
CA TYR A 509 3.79 16.09 -1.28
C TYR A 509 4.21 16.17 0.20
N ALA A 510 4.02 15.10 0.99
CA ALA A 510 4.47 15.01 2.37
C ALA A 510 6.00 15.18 2.49
N GLU A 511 6.75 14.56 1.58
CA GLU A 511 8.21 14.68 1.50
C GLU A 511 8.66 16.11 1.13
N ALA A 512 7.94 16.81 0.24
CA ALA A 512 8.22 18.20 -0.09
C ALA A 512 7.97 19.13 1.11
N LEU A 513 6.87 18.92 1.83
CA LEU A 513 6.57 19.64 3.07
C LEU A 513 7.64 19.38 4.14
N ALA A 514 8.11 18.13 4.30
CA ALA A 514 9.18 17.78 5.24
C ALA A 514 10.50 18.51 4.91
N ARG A 515 10.84 18.66 3.62
CA ARG A 515 12.02 19.43 3.19
C ARG A 515 11.87 20.91 3.53
N LEU A 516 10.72 21.51 3.21
CA LEU A 516 10.44 22.91 3.54
C LEU A 516 10.44 23.17 5.05
N PHE A 517 9.90 22.24 5.83
CA PHE A 517 9.97 22.29 7.30
C PHE A 517 11.42 22.39 7.79
N LYS A 518 12.31 21.48 7.34
CA LYS A 518 13.72 21.48 7.73
C LYS A 518 14.43 22.76 7.31
N GLU A 519 14.14 23.26 6.12
CA GLU A 519 14.66 24.54 5.62
C GLU A 519 14.24 25.71 6.50
N LYS A 520 12.93 25.83 6.83
CA LYS A 520 12.43 26.92 7.67
C LYS A 520 12.89 26.83 9.12
N LEU A 521 13.09 25.62 9.65
CA LEU A 521 13.66 25.42 10.97
C LEU A 521 15.14 25.87 11.02
N SER A 522 15.92 25.54 9.99
CA SER A 522 17.30 26.03 9.86
C SER A 522 17.35 27.55 9.75
N LEU A 523 16.48 28.15 8.94
CA LEU A 523 16.38 29.60 8.80
C LEU A 523 16.02 30.27 10.13
N PHE A 524 15.07 29.69 10.88
CA PHE A 524 14.73 30.16 12.23
C PHE A 524 15.95 30.14 13.16
N GLN A 525 16.73 29.06 13.15
CA GLN A 525 17.95 28.94 13.95
C GLN A 525 19.00 30.00 13.58
N GLU A 526 19.16 30.32 12.29
CA GLU A 526 20.07 31.36 11.82
C GLU A 526 19.64 32.75 12.28
N LEU A 527 18.33 33.04 12.28
CA LEU A 527 17.78 34.31 12.74
C LEU A 527 17.94 34.48 14.26
N GLU A 528 17.67 33.44 15.05
CA GLU A 528 17.91 33.47 16.50
C GLU A 528 19.39 33.76 16.83
N LYS A 529 20.33 33.22 16.05
CA LYS A 529 21.78 33.46 16.23
C LYS A 529 22.22 34.85 15.84
N LYS A 530 21.46 35.57 15.01
CA LYS A 530 21.74 36.96 14.62
C LYS A 530 21.20 37.98 15.62
N GLU A 531 20.23 37.61 16.45
CA GLU A 531 19.64 38.49 17.48
C GLU A 531 20.42 38.68 18.82
N PRO A 532 21.60 38.09 19.12
CA PRO A 532 22.27 38.35 20.40
C PRO A 532 23.30 39.49 20.30
N SER A 533 22.87 40.75 20.13
CA SER A 533 23.60 41.95 20.60
C SER A 533 22.80 43.26 20.44
N ALA A 534 21.58 43.34 20.96
CA ALA A 534 20.91 44.63 21.15
C ALA A 534 21.19 45.18 22.56
N THR A 535 22.45 45.48 22.85
CA THR A 535 22.80 46.51 23.84
C THR A 535 23.13 47.77 23.08
N ALA A 536 22.23 48.76 23.17
CA ALA A 536 22.43 50.19 22.97
C ALA A 536 23.39 50.62 21.84
N ASN A 537 22.84 51.18 20.77
CA ASN A 537 22.98 52.61 20.55
C ASN A 537 21.93 53.10 19.55
N ASP A 538 21.23 54.13 20.03
CA ASP A 538 20.41 55.06 19.29
C ASP A 538 21.33 55.79 18.29
N ASP A 539 21.13 55.59 17.00
CA ASP A 539 21.43 56.62 16.00
C ASP A 539 20.76 56.27 14.67
N GLY A 540 19.98 57.24 14.19
CA GLY A 540 19.16 57.13 12.99
C GLY A 540 19.97 56.86 11.73
N GLY A 541 19.57 55.81 11.02
CA GLY A 541 20.00 55.53 9.65
C GLY A 541 18.88 54.85 8.89
N ASN A 542 18.41 55.49 7.82
CA ASN A 542 17.52 54.90 6.83
C ASN A 542 18.12 53.60 6.28
N GLN A 543 17.45 52.47 6.47
CA GLN A 543 17.64 51.26 5.67
C GLN A 543 16.28 50.61 5.37
N ASP A 544 15.81 50.79 4.14
CA ASP A 544 14.80 49.97 3.48
C ASP A 544 15.37 48.56 3.22
N ASP A 545 15.64 47.79 4.27
CA ASP A 545 15.91 46.36 4.16
C ASP A 545 14.64 45.59 4.57
N ASP A 546 14.19 44.67 3.72
CA ASP A 546 13.07 43.76 3.97
C ASP A 546 13.30 42.95 5.26
N GLU A 547 12.87 43.47 6.40
CA GLU A 547 12.97 42.80 7.70
C GLU A 547 12.22 41.46 7.63
N ILE A 548 12.96 40.37 7.83
CA ILE A 548 12.43 39.01 7.67
C ILE A 548 11.42 38.74 8.79
N ASN A 549 10.16 38.48 8.42
CA ASN A 549 9.08 38.21 9.37
C ASN A 549 9.28 36.87 10.10
N ILE A 550 9.90 36.91 11.28
CA ILE A 550 10.17 35.74 12.12
C ILE A 550 8.87 35.04 12.60
N HIS A 551 7.78 35.78 12.82
CA HIS A 551 6.48 35.22 13.23
C HIS A 551 5.86 34.37 12.11
N LEU A 552 6.02 34.79 10.86
CA LEU A 552 5.63 34.00 9.69
C LEU A 552 6.47 32.72 9.57
N ILE A 553 7.78 32.78 9.82
CA ILE A 553 8.64 31.59 9.79
C ILE A 553 8.22 30.58 10.86
N LYS A 554 7.95 31.02 12.10
CA LYS A 554 7.43 30.14 13.16
C LYS A 554 6.13 29.42 12.74
N LYS A 555 5.19 30.16 12.12
CA LYS A 555 3.96 29.57 11.56
C LYS A 555 4.22 28.58 10.43
N GLN A 556 5.18 28.87 9.55
CA GLN A 556 5.59 27.97 8.47
C GLN A 556 6.20 26.68 9.01
N VAL A 557 7.08 26.76 10.02
CA VAL A 557 7.67 25.59 10.68
C VAL A 557 6.58 24.68 11.22
N SER A 558 5.63 25.23 11.98
CA SER A 558 4.51 24.47 12.55
C SER A 558 3.65 23.83 11.46
N ALA A 559 3.19 24.61 10.47
CA ALA A 559 2.27 24.10 9.45
C ALA A 559 2.92 23.08 8.51
N TYR A 560 4.17 23.27 8.11
CA TYR A 560 4.84 22.32 7.21
C TYR A 560 5.12 20.98 7.91
N LEU A 561 5.50 21.00 9.19
CA LEU A 561 5.62 19.78 9.98
C LEU A 561 4.27 19.08 10.13
N GLY A 562 3.24 19.83 10.55
CA GLY A 562 1.89 19.31 10.75
C GLY A 562 1.31 18.69 9.48
N LEU A 563 1.31 19.44 8.37
CA LEU A 563 0.78 18.97 7.10
C LEU A 563 1.56 17.75 6.59
N SER A 564 2.90 17.75 6.71
CA SER A 564 3.72 16.59 6.30
C SER A 564 3.31 15.33 7.06
N LEU A 565 3.23 15.40 8.39
CA LEU A 565 2.81 14.27 9.23
C LEU A 565 1.37 13.84 8.92
N GLN A 566 0.46 14.79 8.75
CA GLN A 566 -0.94 14.51 8.43
C GLN A 566 -1.07 13.75 7.08
N ARG A 567 -0.30 14.15 6.06
CA ARG A 567 -0.27 13.46 4.75
C ARG A 567 0.35 12.07 4.85
N PHE A 568 1.44 11.92 5.61
CA PHE A 568 2.00 10.59 5.79
C PHE A 568 1.04 9.66 6.54
N PHE A 569 0.42 10.11 7.63
CA PHE A 569 -0.53 9.31 8.39
C PHE A 569 -1.76 8.91 7.58
N SER A 570 -2.22 9.75 6.64
CA SER A 570 -3.35 9.39 5.79
C SER A 570 -3.04 8.21 4.86
N ILE A 571 -1.77 7.99 4.48
CA ILE A 571 -1.39 6.80 3.69
C ILE A 571 -1.62 5.51 4.50
N PHE A 572 -1.30 5.53 5.80
CA PHE A 572 -1.55 4.38 6.68
C PHE A 572 -3.05 4.14 6.85
N SER A 573 -3.86 5.20 6.99
CA SER A 573 -5.32 5.09 7.05
C SER A 573 -5.93 4.50 5.77
N ILE A 574 -5.41 4.87 4.59
CA ILE A 574 -5.82 4.27 3.30
C ILE A 574 -5.51 2.77 3.28
N TYR A 575 -4.35 2.36 3.79
CA TYR A 575 -3.98 0.93 3.84
C TYR A 575 -4.78 0.16 4.90
N GLU A 576 -5.16 0.80 6.01
CA GLU A 576 -6.09 0.23 6.98
C GLU A 576 -7.48 0.04 6.34
N GLU A 577 -7.94 0.98 5.53
CA GLU A 577 -9.18 0.85 4.75
C GLU A 577 -9.12 -0.32 3.77
N TYR A 578 -8.04 -0.47 3.01
CA TYR A 578 -7.83 -1.64 2.15
C TYR A 578 -7.89 -2.97 2.91
N TYR A 579 -7.35 -3.01 4.13
CA TYR A 579 -7.45 -4.19 4.98
C TYR A 579 -8.89 -4.42 5.45
N ASP A 580 -9.67 -3.38 5.71
CA ASP A 580 -11.08 -3.50 6.09
C ASP A 580 -12.00 -3.87 4.92
N ASP A 581 -11.69 -3.41 3.71
CA ASP A 581 -12.48 -3.67 2.51
C ASP A 581 -12.60 -5.18 2.20
N GLN A 582 -11.66 -5.99 2.69
CA GLN A 582 -11.72 -7.45 2.56
C GLN A 582 -12.93 -8.07 3.30
N PHE A 583 -13.51 -7.38 4.30
CA PHE A 583 -14.49 -7.96 5.22
C PHE A 583 -15.72 -8.52 4.50
N ASP A 584 -16.21 -7.81 3.49
CA ASP A 584 -17.36 -8.24 2.69
C ASP A 584 -17.03 -9.46 1.80
N PHE A 585 -15.77 -9.65 1.45
CA PHE A 585 -15.30 -10.76 0.62
C PHE A 585 -15.27 -12.10 1.36
N HIS A 586 -15.22 -12.10 2.70
CA HIS A 586 -15.37 -13.32 3.51
C HIS A 586 -16.68 -14.08 3.27
N PHE A 587 -17.70 -13.38 2.76
CA PHE A 587 -18.94 -13.99 2.32
C PHE A 587 -19.10 -13.91 0.80
N TYR A 588 -18.82 -12.76 0.19
CA TYR A 588 -19.09 -12.51 -1.23
C TYR A 588 -18.33 -13.46 -2.16
N ALA A 589 -17.05 -13.74 -1.89
CA ALA A 589 -16.22 -14.55 -2.80
C ALA A 589 -16.79 -15.97 -2.98
N PHE A 590 -17.32 -16.56 -1.91
CA PHE A 590 -17.90 -17.89 -1.95
C PHE A 590 -19.28 -17.91 -2.60
N ARG A 591 -20.05 -16.84 -2.49
CA ARG A 591 -21.30 -16.68 -3.26
C ARG A 591 -21.03 -16.58 -4.76
N LYS A 592 -19.84 -16.13 -5.15
CA LYS A 592 -19.40 -16.05 -6.56
C LYS A 592 -18.54 -17.23 -7.01
N GLY A 593 -18.23 -18.18 -6.13
CA GLY A 593 -17.44 -19.35 -6.46
C GLY A 593 -15.93 -19.10 -6.66
N THR A 594 -15.39 -17.98 -6.18
CA THR A 594 -14.00 -17.55 -6.45
C THR A 594 -13.07 -17.83 -5.26
N PHE A 595 -12.87 -19.11 -4.92
CA PHE A 595 -12.16 -19.52 -3.70
C PHE A 595 -10.64 -19.25 -3.76
N ARG A 596 -10.01 -19.45 -4.93
CA ARG A 596 -8.57 -19.18 -5.12
C ARG A 596 -8.26 -17.70 -4.93
N ALA A 597 -9.02 -16.84 -5.60
CA ALA A 597 -8.93 -15.39 -5.45
C ALA A 597 -9.18 -14.91 -4.02
N TYR A 598 -10.08 -15.57 -3.27
CA TYR A 598 -10.26 -15.29 -1.85
C TYR A 598 -9.01 -15.62 -1.04
N HIS A 599 -8.41 -16.79 -1.25
CA HIS A 599 -7.17 -17.17 -0.58
C HIS A 599 -6.03 -16.18 -0.89
N GLU A 600 -5.88 -15.80 -2.16
CA GLU A 600 -4.92 -14.77 -2.60
C GLU A 600 -5.19 -13.41 -1.95
N THR A 601 -6.47 -13.03 -1.79
CA THR A 601 -6.87 -11.79 -1.11
C THR A 601 -6.45 -11.80 0.36
N ILE A 602 -6.64 -12.92 1.06
CA ILE A 602 -6.19 -13.08 2.44
C ILE A 602 -4.67 -12.91 2.53
N GLN A 603 -3.91 -13.61 1.66
CA GLN A 603 -2.45 -13.50 1.61
C GLN A 603 -1.99 -12.07 1.30
N TRP A 604 -2.60 -11.43 0.30
CA TRP A 604 -2.31 -10.03 -0.06
C TRP A 604 -2.55 -9.08 1.12
N SER A 605 -3.66 -9.26 1.83
CA SER A 605 -4.02 -8.40 2.96
C SER A 605 -3.10 -8.60 4.18
N ASP A 606 -2.55 -9.80 4.37
CA ASP A 606 -1.55 -10.11 5.41
C ASP A 606 -0.18 -9.47 5.08
N GLU A 607 0.13 -9.27 3.81
CA GLU A 607 1.37 -8.61 3.36
C GLU A 607 1.22 -7.11 3.11
N LEU A 608 0.05 -6.53 3.37
CA LEU A 608 -0.29 -5.18 2.94
C LEU A 608 0.62 -4.10 3.56
N PHE A 609 0.85 -4.17 4.89
CA PHE A 609 1.81 -3.28 5.56
C PHE A 609 3.28 -3.71 5.39
N HIS A 610 3.58 -4.76 4.63
CA HIS A 610 4.93 -5.27 4.37
C HIS A 610 5.47 -4.85 3.00
N GLN A 611 4.62 -4.21 2.19
CA GLN A 611 4.97 -3.75 0.85
C GLN A 611 6.13 -2.73 0.86
N PRO A 612 7.04 -2.75 -0.15
CA PRO A 612 8.18 -1.84 -0.20
C PRO A 612 7.81 -0.35 -0.12
N PHE A 613 6.66 0.02 -0.69
CA PHE A 613 6.17 1.39 -0.62
C PHE A 613 5.86 1.82 0.83
N ILE A 614 5.16 0.99 1.61
CA ILE A 614 4.88 1.30 3.01
C ILE A 614 6.15 1.32 3.84
N GLY A 615 7.10 0.41 3.57
CA GLY A 615 8.41 0.45 4.23
C GLY A 615 9.13 1.79 4.04
N ARG A 616 9.10 2.33 2.83
CA ARG A 616 9.61 3.68 2.55
C ARG A 616 8.87 4.75 3.35
N ILE A 617 7.53 4.76 3.33
CA ILE A 617 6.74 5.77 4.05
C ILE A 617 6.98 5.71 5.56
N TYR A 618 7.02 4.49 6.12
CA TYR A 618 7.35 4.27 7.52
C TYR A 618 8.75 4.79 7.87
N SER A 619 9.76 4.52 7.03
CA SER A 619 11.10 5.10 7.17
C SER A 619 11.07 6.63 7.16
N ASP A 620 10.35 7.24 6.21
CA ASP A 620 10.27 8.69 6.05
C ASP A 620 9.61 9.36 7.27
N VAL A 621 8.51 8.79 7.78
CA VAL A 621 7.82 9.24 8.99
C VAL A 621 8.71 9.14 10.22
N MET A 622 9.29 7.97 10.48
CA MET A 622 10.14 7.77 11.66
C MET A 622 11.40 8.63 11.61
N THR A 623 11.96 8.84 10.42
CA THR A 623 13.10 9.76 10.24
C THR A 623 12.70 11.21 10.51
N LEU A 624 11.52 11.65 10.06
CA LEU A 624 11.03 13.00 10.33
C LEU A 624 10.77 13.20 11.83
N LEU A 625 10.10 12.25 12.48
CA LEU A 625 9.83 12.32 13.92
C LEU A 625 11.10 12.26 14.75
N GLN A 626 12.04 11.39 14.39
CA GLN A 626 13.34 11.33 15.06
C GLN A 626 14.11 12.66 14.92
N TYR A 627 14.02 13.32 13.75
CA TYR A 627 14.57 14.66 13.57
C TYR A 627 13.88 15.70 14.48
N THR A 628 12.57 15.59 14.73
CA THR A 628 11.89 16.47 15.70
C THR A 628 12.37 16.24 17.14
N VAL A 629 12.65 14.98 17.51
CA VAL A 629 13.19 14.63 18.84
C VAL A 629 14.62 15.16 18.99
N GLU A 630 15.47 15.03 17.97
CA GLU A 630 16.85 15.57 17.99
C GLU A 630 16.89 17.10 18.12
N ASN A 631 15.90 17.80 17.57
CA ASN A 631 15.85 19.26 17.54
C ASN A 631 14.76 19.85 18.46
N LYS A 632 14.39 19.11 19.52
CA LYS A 632 13.26 19.46 20.39
C LYS A 632 13.37 20.88 20.95
N ASP A 633 14.50 21.25 21.52
CA ASP A 633 14.68 22.58 22.16
C ASP A 633 14.57 23.74 21.16
N LEU A 634 14.99 23.52 19.91
CA LEU A 634 14.85 24.49 18.84
C LEU A 634 13.38 24.57 18.38
N LEU A 635 12.71 23.43 18.27
CA LEU A 635 11.31 23.35 17.90
C LEU A 635 10.39 23.96 18.96
N GLU A 636 10.64 23.70 20.24
CA GLU A 636 9.87 24.30 21.33
C GLU A 636 9.95 25.83 21.27
N ARG A 637 11.14 26.41 21.02
CA ARG A 637 11.29 27.87 20.82
C ARG A 637 10.65 28.40 19.54
N ALA A 638 10.68 27.61 18.47
CA ALA A 638 9.99 27.95 17.22
C ALA A 638 8.47 27.89 17.35
N LEU A 639 7.95 26.99 18.19
CA LEU A 639 6.53 26.77 18.45
C LEU A 639 5.99 27.64 19.60
N ASP A 640 6.86 28.16 20.46
CA ASP A 640 6.48 29.08 21.52
C ASP A 640 6.01 30.42 20.93
N LEU A 641 4.69 30.59 20.94
CA LEU A 641 3.98 31.81 20.57
C LEU A 641 3.81 32.75 21.77
N SER A 642 4.22 32.34 22.97
CA SER A 642 4.01 33.04 24.25
C SER A 642 5.23 33.82 24.74
N THR A 643 6.46 33.41 24.39
CA THR A 643 7.68 34.13 24.79
C THR A 643 8.52 34.60 23.60
N THR A 644 8.24 35.78 23.06
CA THR A 644 9.28 36.76 22.68
C THR A 644 8.68 38.13 22.36
N THR A 645 9.35 39.13 22.90
CA THR A 645 8.95 40.50 23.16
C THR A 645 9.09 41.41 21.93
N THR A 646 8.69 40.97 20.73
CA THR A 646 8.76 41.78 19.51
C THR A 646 7.38 42.32 19.11
N ARG A 647 7.24 43.65 19.04
CA ARG A 647 6.01 44.30 18.56
C ARG A 647 5.78 43.89 17.10
N ARG A 648 4.78 43.03 16.85
CA ARG A 648 4.34 42.67 15.49
C ARG A 648 3.86 43.90 14.74
N SER A 649 4.47 44.21 13.59
CA SER A 649 4.02 45.31 12.74
C SER A 649 2.66 45.01 12.10
N LYS A 650 1.99 46.03 11.55
CA LYS A 650 0.76 45.81 10.76
C LYS A 650 1.04 45.02 9.47
N LYS A 651 2.23 45.19 8.88
CA LYS A 651 2.68 44.47 7.67
C LYS A 651 2.83 42.98 7.97
N ASP A 652 3.51 42.62 9.07
CA ASP A 652 3.74 41.22 9.47
C ASP A 652 2.44 40.45 9.67
N LYS A 653 1.49 41.06 10.41
CA LYS A 653 0.18 40.46 10.64
C LYS A 653 -0.57 40.22 9.33
N LYS A 654 -0.47 41.15 8.37
CA LYS A 654 -1.12 41.03 7.06
C LYS A 654 -0.49 39.90 6.24
N ASP A 655 0.83 39.78 6.25
CA ASP A 655 1.56 38.74 5.53
C ASP A 655 1.28 37.34 6.12
N GLU A 656 1.22 37.23 7.45
CA GLU A 656 0.82 36.00 8.15
C GLU A 656 -0.61 35.56 7.81
N ILE A 657 -1.57 36.49 7.79
CA ILE A 657 -2.98 36.20 7.43
C ILE A 657 -3.06 35.77 5.97
N LYS A 658 -2.46 36.53 5.06
CA LYS A 658 -2.45 36.23 3.62
C LYS A 658 -1.82 34.86 3.32
N TRP A 659 -0.72 34.54 3.99
CA TRP A 659 -0.08 33.24 3.85
C TRP A 659 -0.97 32.12 4.40
N LYS A 660 -1.58 32.30 5.58
CA LYS A 660 -2.48 31.31 6.17
C LYS A 660 -3.70 31.05 5.28
N GLU A 661 -4.33 32.09 4.75
CA GLU A 661 -5.46 31.99 3.82
C GLU A 661 -5.06 31.23 2.54
N SER A 662 -3.88 31.52 1.99
CA SER A 662 -3.33 30.77 0.86
C SER A 662 -3.14 29.29 1.20
N MET A 663 -2.52 29.00 2.35
CA MET A 663 -2.30 27.61 2.76
C MET A 663 -3.59 26.84 2.98
N LEU A 664 -4.60 27.46 3.60
CA LEU A 664 -5.92 26.84 3.74
C LEU A 664 -6.60 26.63 2.39
N LYS A 665 -6.49 27.60 1.48
CA LYS A 665 -7.04 27.46 0.13
C LYS A 665 -6.40 26.29 -0.63
N TYR A 666 -5.07 26.14 -0.60
CA TYR A 666 -4.40 25.13 -1.45
C TYR A 666 -4.26 23.75 -0.81
N ASN A 667 -4.33 23.65 0.52
CA ASN A 667 -3.90 22.44 1.23
C ASN A 667 -4.97 21.89 2.18
N LYS A 668 -6.16 22.49 2.27
CA LYS A 668 -7.24 21.95 3.09
C LYS A 668 -7.74 20.63 2.49
N VAL A 669 -7.70 19.59 3.31
CA VAL A 669 -8.24 18.25 3.00
C VAL A 669 -9.25 17.83 4.04
N TYR A 670 -8.94 18.14 5.31
CA TYR A 670 -9.75 17.83 6.47
C TYR A 670 -10.35 19.11 7.05
N ASP A 671 -11.61 19.03 7.46
CA ASP A 671 -12.32 20.12 8.13
C ASP A 671 -11.84 20.27 9.59
N SER A 672 -11.41 19.16 10.20
CA SER A 672 -10.74 19.12 11.50
C SER A 672 -9.23 19.39 11.36
N ASP A 673 -8.67 20.27 12.22
CA ASP A 673 -7.24 20.63 12.28
C ASP A 673 -6.57 20.84 10.89
N SER A 674 -7.07 21.78 10.09
CA SER A 674 -6.70 21.93 8.66
C SER A 674 -5.22 22.23 8.39
N LEU A 675 -4.45 22.71 9.37
CA LEU A 675 -2.98 22.89 9.28
C LEU A 675 -2.22 21.92 10.19
N ALA A 676 -2.92 20.98 10.83
CA ALA A 676 -2.36 19.99 11.74
C ALA A 676 -1.55 20.60 12.90
N THR A 677 -1.96 21.75 13.43
CA THR A 677 -1.23 22.44 14.52
C THR A 677 -1.36 21.66 15.84
N GLN A 678 -2.54 21.10 16.12
CA GLN A 678 -2.74 20.30 17.34
C GLN A 678 -1.92 19.02 17.29
N LEU A 679 -1.80 18.41 16.11
CA LEU A 679 -0.93 17.26 15.89
C LEU A 679 0.53 17.56 16.25
N VAL A 680 1.04 18.73 15.84
CA VAL A 680 2.41 19.16 16.16
C VAL A 680 2.58 19.39 17.66
N GLU A 681 1.64 20.09 18.31
CA GLU A 681 1.69 20.32 19.75
C GLU A 681 1.68 18.99 20.54
N ASN A 682 0.82 18.05 20.17
CA ASN A 682 0.73 16.76 20.82
C ASN A 682 2.04 15.95 20.67
N ILE A 683 2.64 15.95 19.48
CA ILE A 683 3.88 15.20 19.23
C ILE A 683 5.08 15.86 19.90
N VAL A 684 5.25 17.18 19.76
CA VAL A 684 6.45 17.89 20.21
C VAL A 684 6.40 18.19 21.72
N LEU A 685 5.28 18.71 22.21
CA LEU A 685 5.15 19.15 23.61
C LEU A 685 4.67 18.02 24.51
N LYS A 686 3.65 17.26 24.09
CA LYS A 686 3.03 16.22 24.94
C LYS A 686 3.65 14.83 24.77
N LYS A 687 4.53 14.64 23.78
CA LYS A 687 5.11 13.32 23.42
C LYS A 687 4.03 12.25 23.18
N ASP A 688 2.91 12.65 22.60
CA ASP A 688 1.85 11.72 22.23
C ASP A 688 2.22 10.98 20.94
N TYR A 689 2.64 9.73 21.11
CA TYR A 689 3.01 8.81 20.04
C TYR A 689 1.93 7.76 19.75
N SER A 690 0.69 7.95 20.21
CA SER A 690 -0.42 7.00 20.02
C SER A 690 -0.68 6.61 18.56
N ARG A 691 -0.53 7.55 17.62
CA ARG A 691 -0.63 7.26 16.17
C ARG A 691 0.49 6.35 15.68
N ILE A 692 1.69 6.47 16.25
CA ILE A 692 2.83 5.61 15.95
C ILE A 692 2.57 4.20 16.49
N GLU A 693 2.07 4.09 17.72
CA GLU A 693 1.72 2.81 18.33
C GLU A 693 0.65 2.06 17.51
N LYS A 694 -0.33 2.78 16.96
CA LYS A 694 -1.30 2.20 16.01
C LYS A 694 -0.61 1.62 14.77
N ILE A 695 0.28 2.38 14.14
CA ILE A 695 1.06 1.90 12.98
C ILE A 695 1.90 0.67 13.35
N GLU A 696 2.54 0.68 14.52
CA GLU A 696 3.31 -0.44 15.03
C GLU A 696 2.47 -1.70 15.22
N ASN A 697 1.24 -1.56 15.73
CA ASN A 697 0.31 -2.68 15.88
C ASN A 697 -0.17 -3.21 14.53
N LEU A 698 -0.48 -2.32 13.58
CA LEU A 698 -0.86 -2.71 12.21
C LEU A 698 0.23 -3.53 11.52
N ILE A 699 1.50 -3.10 11.63
CA ILE A 699 2.64 -3.82 11.07
C ILE A 699 2.84 -5.19 11.74
N LYS A 700 2.62 -5.30 13.06
CA LYS A 700 2.82 -6.55 13.81
C LYS A 700 1.76 -7.61 13.54
N VAL A 701 0.49 -7.21 13.45
CA VAL A 701 -0.66 -8.15 13.45
C VAL A 701 -0.77 -8.94 12.14
N GLN A 702 -0.27 -8.40 11.03
CA GLN A 702 -0.60 -8.94 9.72
C GLN A 702 0.30 -10.08 9.20
N ASN A 703 1.42 -10.44 9.85
CA ASN A 703 2.29 -11.50 9.30
C ASN A 703 2.84 -12.48 10.35
N PRO A 704 2.62 -13.80 10.18
CA PRO A 704 3.24 -14.86 10.99
C PRO A 704 4.78 -14.87 10.93
N SER A 705 5.36 -14.39 9.81
CA SER A 705 6.80 -14.37 9.54
C SER A 705 7.54 -13.18 10.19
N GLY A 706 6.81 -12.29 10.87
CA GLY A 706 7.36 -11.10 11.51
C GLY A 706 7.56 -9.91 10.56
N LYS A 707 8.18 -8.84 11.08
CA LYS A 707 8.39 -7.58 10.33
C LYS A 707 9.35 -7.76 9.16
N PRO A 708 9.19 -7.01 8.04
CA PRO A 708 10.10 -7.08 6.91
C PRO A 708 11.51 -6.64 7.29
N GLU A 709 12.51 -7.30 6.70
CA GLU A 709 13.93 -6.97 6.88
C GLU A 709 14.51 -6.13 5.73
N THR A 710 13.67 -5.31 5.08
CA THR A 710 14.17 -4.40 4.03
C THR A 710 14.91 -3.21 4.65
N ILE A 711 15.80 -2.58 3.88
CA ILE A 711 16.59 -1.41 4.34
C ILE A 711 15.68 -0.32 4.91
N ASP A 712 14.56 -0.04 4.24
CA ASP A 712 13.63 1.02 4.64
C ASP A 712 12.90 0.66 5.94
N PHE A 713 12.40 -0.58 6.09
CA PHE A 713 11.78 -1.01 7.34
C PHE A 713 12.77 -1.01 8.51
N LEU A 714 13.98 -1.52 8.30
CA LEU A 714 15.02 -1.53 9.32
C LEU A 714 15.41 -0.11 9.73
N ASN A 715 15.45 0.84 8.80
CA ASN A 715 15.68 2.25 9.11
C ASN A 715 14.53 2.89 9.89
N GLY A 716 13.29 2.64 9.48
CA GLY A 716 12.13 3.09 10.24
C GLY A 716 12.12 2.52 11.67
N GLN A 717 12.34 1.22 11.81
CA GLN A 717 12.34 0.52 13.10
C GLN A 717 13.46 1.03 14.01
N PHE A 718 14.65 1.22 13.45
CA PHE A 718 15.78 1.83 14.17
C PHE A 718 15.39 3.21 14.70
N ASN A 719 14.82 4.09 13.87
CA ASN A 719 14.44 5.44 14.30
C ASN A 719 13.28 5.41 15.31
N TYR A 720 12.31 4.49 15.17
CA TYR A 720 11.26 4.26 16.16
C TYR A 720 11.84 3.83 17.52
N ASP A 721 12.78 2.89 17.53
CA ASP A 721 13.46 2.48 18.76
C ASP A 721 14.25 3.62 19.42
N LEU A 722 14.82 4.55 18.63
CA LEU A 722 15.44 5.76 19.18
C LEU A 722 14.41 6.72 19.80
N ILE A 723 13.25 6.90 19.17
CA ILE A 723 12.15 7.75 19.70
C ILE A 723 11.67 7.21 21.05
N GLU A 724 11.55 5.89 21.18
CA GLU A 724 11.16 5.20 22.42
C GLU A 724 12.29 5.11 23.47
N GLY A 725 13.50 5.58 23.16
CA GLY A 725 14.67 5.47 24.04
C GLY A 725 15.24 4.05 24.18
N ARG A 726 14.88 3.12 23.29
CA ARG A 726 15.34 1.72 23.26
C ARG A 726 16.62 1.53 22.45
N TYR A 727 17.68 2.28 22.78
CA TYR A 727 18.94 2.30 22.03
C TYR A 727 19.63 0.93 21.88
N VAL A 728 19.50 0.03 22.87
CA VAL A 728 20.08 -1.33 22.80
C VAL A 728 19.33 -2.20 21.79
N VAL A 729 18.00 -2.05 21.70
CA VAL A 729 17.17 -2.78 20.72
C VAL A 729 17.47 -2.28 19.30
N ALA A 730 17.70 -0.98 19.14
CA ALA A 730 18.05 -0.36 17.85
C ALA A 730 19.32 -0.98 17.22
N LEU A 731 20.26 -1.50 18.02
CA LEU A 731 21.45 -2.21 17.51
C LEU A 731 21.11 -3.44 16.68
N ALA A 732 19.96 -4.09 16.90
CA ALA A 732 19.52 -5.24 16.12
C ALA A 732 19.25 -4.85 14.66
N SER A 733 18.54 -3.74 14.43
CA SER A 733 18.29 -3.20 13.09
C SER A 733 19.59 -2.80 12.40
N LEU A 734 20.52 -2.16 13.14
CA LEU A 734 21.83 -1.79 12.63
C LEU A 734 22.65 -3.00 12.16
N ARG A 735 22.64 -4.11 12.91
CA ARG A 735 23.31 -5.36 12.52
C ARG A 735 22.77 -5.91 11.20
N LYS A 736 21.44 -5.97 11.06
CA LYS A 736 20.79 -6.46 9.83
C LYS A 736 21.14 -5.57 8.63
N VAL A 737 21.12 -4.24 8.79
CA VAL A 737 21.56 -3.33 7.72
C VAL A 737 23.05 -3.51 7.40
N LYS A 738 23.90 -3.76 8.41
CA LYS A 738 25.32 -4.06 8.20
C LYS A 738 25.53 -5.33 7.38
N GLU A 739 24.71 -6.37 7.60
CA GLU A 739 24.74 -7.59 6.79
C GLU A 739 24.35 -7.31 5.33
N LEU A 740 23.29 -6.53 5.10
CA LEU A 740 22.88 -6.10 3.76
C LEU A 740 23.96 -5.24 3.06
N ALA A 741 24.73 -4.47 3.82
CA ALA A 741 25.82 -3.63 3.31
C ALA A 741 27.08 -4.43 2.88
N ARG A 742 27.22 -5.70 3.30
CA ARG A 742 28.34 -6.58 2.89
C ARG A 742 28.23 -7.07 1.44
N GLY A 743 27.04 -6.99 0.83
CA GLY A 743 26.81 -7.40 -0.55
C GLY A 743 27.47 -6.47 -1.59
N GLY A 744 27.33 -6.83 -2.87
CA GLY A 744 27.71 -6.00 -4.01
C GLY A 744 26.52 -5.34 -4.69
N GLY A 745 26.75 -4.20 -5.35
CA GLY A 745 25.76 -3.51 -6.18
C GLY A 745 24.96 -2.39 -5.49
N PRO A 746 23.97 -1.80 -6.19
CA PRO A 746 23.31 -0.55 -5.75
C PRO A 746 22.58 -0.66 -4.41
N THR A 747 22.04 -1.83 -4.09
CA THR A 747 21.34 -2.07 -2.82
C THR A 747 22.31 -2.04 -1.64
N ALA A 748 23.50 -2.63 -1.79
CA ALA A 748 24.53 -2.61 -0.75
C ALA A 748 25.11 -1.20 -0.58
N GLU A 749 25.29 -0.44 -1.66
CA GLU A 749 25.68 0.98 -1.60
C GLU A 749 24.66 1.81 -0.82
N ARG A 750 23.36 1.63 -1.09
CA ARG A 750 22.29 2.27 -0.32
C ARG A 750 22.32 1.86 1.16
N ALA A 751 22.54 0.58 1.44
CA ALA A 751 22.64 0.07 2.81
C ALA A 751 23.81 0.69 3.56
N LYS A 752 24.97 0.92 2.91
CA LYS A 752 26.12 1.61 3.50
C LYS A 752 25.78 3.05 3.90
N LEU A 753 25.12 3.81 3.03
CA LEU A 753 24.70 5.18 3.34
C LEU A 753 23.76 5.24 4.56
N VAL A 754 22.80 4.32 4.62
CA VAL A 754 21.88 4.21 5.76
C VAL A 754 22.62 3.78 7.03
N LEU A 755 23.53 2.82 6.93
CA LEU A 755 24.36 2.37 8.04
C LEU A 755 25.20 3.51 8.62
N ASP A 756 25.80 4.34 7.76
CA ASP A 756 26.58 5.50 8.18
C ASP A 756 25.70 6.54 8.90
N GLU A 757 24.47 6.75 8.45
CA GLU A 757 23.51 7.61 9.15
C GLU A 757 23.10 7.04 10.51
N MET A 758 22.72 5.76 10.59
CA MET A 758 22.39 5.09 11.84
C MET A 758 23.53 5.17 12.85
N THR A 759 24.75 4.91 12.37
CA THR A 759 25.96 4.96 13.18
C THR A 759 26.20 6.35 13.71
N ARG A 760 26.06 7.40 12.88
CA ARG A 760 26.17 8.80 13.33
C ARG A 760 25.14 9.15 14.41
N LYS A 761 23.89 8.70 14.28
CA LYS A 761 22.83 8.93 15.28
C LYS A 761 23.16 8.29 16.64
N LEU A 762 23.70 7.07 16.65
CA LEU A 762 24.13 6.44 17.90
C LEU A 762 25.35 7.13 18.52
N HIS A 763 26.31 7.58 17.72
CA HIS A 763 27.46 8.34 18.22
C HIS A 763 27.01 9.64 18.89
N LYS A 764 26.08 10.40 18.27
CA LYS A 764 25.48 11.58 18.91
C LYS A 764 24.89 11.27 20.29
N PHE A 765 24.21 10.13 20.46
CA PHE A 765 23.67 9.71 21.76
C PHE A 765 24.77 9.34 22.76
N ILE A 766 25.83 8.64 22.31
CA ILE A 766 26.95 8.24 23.17
C ILE A 766 27.74 9.45 23.66
N ASP A 767 27.94 10.44 22.78
CA ASP A 767 28.76 11.63 23.05
C ASP A 767 27.99 12.73 23.79
N ALA A 768 26.65 12.61 23.91
CA ALA A 768 25.82 13.55 24.64
C ALA A 768 26.10 13.46 26.15
N PRO A 769 26.47 14.56 26.83
CA PRO A 769 26.68 14.56 28.27
C PRO A 769 25.35 14.31 29.00
N SER A 770 25.37 13.45 30.02
CA SER A 770 24.22 13.16 30.87
C SER A 770 24.65 12.92 32.31
N ASP A 771 23.96 13.53 33.26
CA ASP A 771 24.18 13.34 34.69
C ASP A 771 23.38 12.16 35.26
N ASP A 772 22.52 11.51 34.46
CA ASP A 772 21.74 10.34 34.88
C ASP A 772 22.60 9.06 34.78
N PRO A 773 22.88 8.37 35.91
CA PRO A 773 23.66 7.14 35.92
C PRO A 773 23.08 6.02 35.03
N LYS A 774 21.75 6.00 34.82
CA LYS A 774 21.09 5.03 33.94
C LYS A 774 21.41 5.31 32.47
N ILE A 775 21.41 6.58 32.07
CA ILE A 775 21.74 6.99 30.69
C ILE A 775 23.23 6.72 30.43
N GLN A 776 24.12 7.05 31.36
CA GLN A 776 25.56 6.76 31.23
C GLN A 776 25.82 5.24 31.09
N SER A 777 25.12 4.42 31.87
CA SER A 777 25.18 2.96 31.76
C SER A 777 24.70 2.48 30.39
N LEU A 778 23.58 3.04 29.89
CA LEU A 778 23.03 2.74 28.59
C LEU A 778 24.00 3.13 27.45
N GLN A 779 24.58 4.33 27.50
CA GLN A 779 25.59 4.81 26.55
C GLN A 779 26.80 3.86 26.51
N LYS A 780 27.28 3.37 27.67
CA LYS A 780 28.37 2.40 27.74
C LYS A 780 28.01 1.07 27.07
N ILE A 781 26.80 0.56 27.30
CA ILE A 781 26.32 -0.68 26.67
C ILE A 781 26.21 -0.51 25.15
N VAL A 782 25.64 0.61 24.69
CA VAL A 782 25.50 0.91 23.25
C VAL A 782 26.87 1.06 22.58
N LYS A 783 27.82 1.74 23.24
CA LYS A 783 29.21 1.86 22.77
C LYS A 783 29.90 0.50 22.63
N LEU A 784 29.76 -0.39 23.62
CA LEU A 784 30.26 -1.76 23.54
C LEU A 784 29.57 -2.55 22.41
N GLY A 785 28.27 -2.33 22.22
CA GLY A 785 27.49 -2.91 21.13
C GLY A 785 28.01 -2.50 19.75
N LEU A 786 28.33 -1.22 19.56
CA LEU A 786 28.94 -0.72 18.32
C LEU A 786 30.34 -1.27 18.08
N MET A 787 31.16 -1.40 19.13
CA MET A 787 32.52 -1.96 19.00
C MET A 787 32.52 -3.46 18.63
N ARG A 788 31.52 -4.20 19.08
CA ARG A 788 31.36 -5.64 18.77
C ARG A 788 30.75 -5.90 17.40
N ASN A 789 30.03 -4.93 16.85
CA ASN A 789 29.23 -5.08 15.63
C ASN A 789 30.03 -4.71 14.40
#